data_AF-A0A8J6VSQ2-F1
#
_entry.id   AF-A0A8J6VSQ2-F1
#
_cell.length_a   1.000
_cell.length_b   1.000
_cell.length_c   1.000
_cell.angle_alpha   90.00
_cell.angle_beta   90.00
_cell.angle_gamma   90.00
#
_symmetry.space_group_name_H-M   'P 1'
#
loop_
_entity.id
_entity.type
_entity.pdbx_description
1 polymer ?
#
loop_
_entity_poly.entity_id
_entity_poly.type
_entity_poly.pdbx_seq_one_letter_code
_entity_poly.pdbx_strand_id
1 'polypeptide(L)'
;MARNIPLERIRNIGIAAHIDAGKTTTTERILFYSGVVHKIGEVHEGTAVTDWMAQERERGITITAAAISTSWKDHRINIIDTPGHVDFTIEVERSMRVLDGVIAVFCSVGGVQPQSETVWRQADRYKVPRIAFVNKMDRTGANFFKVYDQIRDRLRANAVPVQLPIGSEDRFRGVVDLVGMRARIYNNDLGTDFEDTDIPEDVLELAKEYRTKLIESVAETDDALTEKYLEGEELTEEEIRAALRKGTIAGTIVPMLCGSAFKNKGVQLLLDAVVAYLPAPTEVPPIQGTLPDGSVAVRHASDDEPLAALAFKIMADPYGRLTFVRVYSGILSKGSYVYNSTKGKKERISRLIVLKADERTEVDELRAGDLGAALGLKDTFTGDTICTEESSVILESLFIPEPVISVAVEPKTKQDMEKLSKALQSLSEEDPTFRVSIDQETNQTVIAGMGELHLEILVDRMLREFRVEANIGAPQVAYRETVRKAVKAEGKFVRQSGGKGQYGHVVIQLEPGEPGTGFEFVSKIVGGTVPKEYIGPAEQGMKEACESGILAGYPVIDLRATLVDGSYHEVDSSEMAFKIAGSMAIKEAVMKASPVLLEPMMKVEVEVPEDFLGDVMGDLNSRRGQIEGMGSEEGIAKVTAKVPLAEMFGYATDIRSKTQGRGIFSMEFSHYDEVPRNVAEAIIAKSKGNA
;
A
#
# COMPACT_ATOMS: atom_id res chain seq x y z
N MET A 1 11.87 10.63 37.24
CA MET A 1 12.90 9.62 37.61
C MET A 1 14.02 9.68 36.58
N ALA A 2 15.27 9.42 36.96
CA ALA A 2 16.37 9.32 35.99
C ALA A 2 16.08 8.24 34.94
N ARG A 3 16.46 8.45 33.68
CA ARG A 3 16.35 7.44 32.63
C ARG A 3 17.20 6.22 33.00
N ASN A 4 16.68 5.01 32.79
CA ASN A 4 17.48 3.79 32.91
C ASN A 4 18.51 3.66 31.77
N ILE A 5 18.18 4.18 30.59
CA ILE A 5 19.04 4.18 29.40
C ILE A 5 19.02 5.60 28.80
N PRO A 6 20.17 6.28 28.66
CA PRO A 6 20.24 7.60 28.04
C PRO A 6 19.77 7.60 26.57
N LEU A 7 19.26 8.73 26.08
CA LEU A 7 18.77 8.86 24.69
C LEU A 7 19.84 8.51 23.66
N GLU A 8 21.08 8.90 23.93
CA GLU A 8 22.26 8.70 23.09
C GLU A 8 22.55 7.20 22.89
N ARG A 9 22.03 6.35 23.78
CA ARG A 9 22.19 4.89 23.75
C ARG A 9 20.96 4.15 23.21
N ILE A 10 19.98 4.85 22.68
CA ILE A 10 18.82 4.26 22.00
C ILE A 10 19.10 4.20 20.49
N ARG A 11 18.73 3.11 19.84
CA ARG A 11 18.71 2.96 18.38
C ARG A 11 17.34 2.47 17.96
N ASN A 12 16.60 3.25 17.18
CA ASN A 12 15.33 2.83 16.62
C ASN A 12 15.54 2.51 15.15
N ILE A 13 15.60 1.22 14.83
CA ILE A 13 16.03 0.74 13.52
C ILE A 13 14.97 -0.10 12.83
N GLY A 14 14.87 0.02 11.51
CA GLY A 14 14.11 -0.90 10.67
C GLY A 14 15.02 -1.91 9.99
N ILE A 15 14.46 -3.05 9.60
CA ILE A 15 15.10 -3.97 8.66
C ILE A 15 14.22 -4.05 7.42
N ALA A 16 14.75 -3.64 6.27
CA ALA A 16 13.97 -3.48 5.04
C ALA A 16 14.73 -3.98 3.80
N ALA A 17 14.02 -4.60 2.85
CA ALA A 17 14.60 -5.33 1.73
C ALA A 17 13.52 -5.88 0.78
N HIS A 18 13.96 -6.39 -0.38
CA HIS A 18 13.16 -7.28 -1.23
C HIS A 18 12.75 -8.59 -0.53
N ILE A 19 11.74 -9.27 -1.07
CA ILE A 19 11.30 -10.61 -0.67
C ILE A 19 12.49 -11.58 -0.73
N ASP A 20 12.58 -12.52 0.20
CA ASP A 20 13.67 -13.51 0.26
C ASP A 20 15.10 -12.95 0.37
N ALA A 21 15.31 -11.67 0.66
CA ALA A 21 16.64 -11.15 1.00
C ALA A 21 17.14 -11.63 2.38
N GLY A 22 16.25 -12.24 3.19
CA GLY A 22 16.55 -12.76 4.53
C GLY A 22 16.43 -11.72 5.64
N LYS A 23 15.46 -10.79 5.55
CA LYS A 23 15.15 -9.80 6.62
C LYS A 23 14.85 -10.48 7.94
N THR A 24 13.77 -11.27 7.96
CA THR A 24 13.28 -12.00 9.13
C THR A 24 14.34 -12.92 9.70
N THR A 25 15.09 -13.63 8.84
CA THR A 25 16.25 -14.43 9.28
C THR A 25 17.30 -13.58 9.99
N THR A 26 17.60 -12.39 9.47
CA THR A 26 18.55 -11.45 10.07
C THR A 26 18.02 -10.93 11.41
N THR A 27 16.73 -10.59 11.51
CA THR A 27 16.06 -10.21 12.76
C THR A 27 16.19 -11.31 13.82
N GLU A 28 15.84 -12.55 13.47
CA GLU A 28 15.96 -13.71 14.36
C GLU A 28 17.40 -13.93 14.86
N ARG A 29 18.41 -13.76 13.97
CA ARG A 29 19.81 -13.83 14.38
C ARG A 29 20.18 -12.72 15.36
N ILE A 30 19.70 -11.50 15.13
CA ILE A 30 19.93 -10.36 16.02
C ILE A 30 19.36 -10.68 17.42
N LEU A 31 18.14 -11.21 17.48
CA LEU A 31 17.50 -11.57 18.75
C LEU A 31 18.22 -12.71 19.48
N PHE A 32 18.74 -13.69 18.75
CA PHE A 32 19.56 -14.75 19.32
C PHE A 32 20.88 -14.23 19.90
N TYR A 33 21.64 -13.44 19.14
CA TYR A 33 22.94 -12.94 19.60
C TYR A 33 22.85 -11.93 20.73
N SER A 34 21.80 -11.12 20.74
CA SER A 34 21.53 -10.20 21.83
C SER A 34 21.01 -10.88 23.11
N GLY A 35 20.75 -12.19 23.06
CA GLY A 35 20.35 -13.00 24.21
C GLY A 35 18.87 -12.93 24.57
N VAL A 36 18.03 -12.31 23.73
CA VAL A 36 16.57 -12.25 23.94
C VAL A 36 15.92 -13.60 23.68
N VAL A 37 16.42 -14.35 22.68
CA VAL A 37 15.88 -15.66 22.32
C VAL A 37 16.98 -16.72 22.50
N HIS A 38 16.65 -17.80 23.23
CA HIS A 38 17.61 -18.87 23.53
C HIS A 38 17.63 -20.01 22.48
N LYS A 39 16.70 -20.00 21.53
CA LYS A 39 16.62 -20.93 20.41
C LYS A 39 16.53 -20.16 19.09
N ILE A 40 17.27 -20.65 18.12
CA ILE A 40 17.25 -20.13 16.76
C ILE A 40 15.90 -20.51 16.10
N GLY A 41 15.14 -19.51 15.64
CA GLY A 41 13.94 -19.70 14.81
C GLY A 41 14.26 -19.68 13.31
N GLU A 42 13.46 -20.41 12.52
CA GLU A 42 13.51 -20.43 11.06
C GLU A 42 12.14 -20.12 10.43
N VAL A 43 12.16 -19.24 9.42
CA VAL A 43 10.95 -18.80 8.71
C VAL A 43 10.31 -19.95 7.94
N HIS A 44 11.12 -20.78 7.27
CA HIS A 44 10.61 -21.90 6.46
C HIS A 44 9.98 -23.01 7.30
N GLU A 45 10.34 -23.11 8.58
CA GLU A 45 9.75 -24.06 9.51
C GLU A 45 8.59 -23.46 10.32
N GLY A 46 8.26 -22.17 10.09
CA GLY A 46 7.22 -21.45 10.83
C GLY A 46 7.54 -21.23 12.30
N THR A 47 8.82 -21.29 12.69
CA THR A 47 9.30 -21.17 14.08
C THR A 47 9.87 -19.79 14.40
N ALA A 48 9.84 -18.85 13.45
CA ALA A 48 10.23 -17.46 13.68
C ALA A 48 9.32 -16.80 14.74
N VAL A 49 9.95 -16.05 15.65
CA VAL A 49 9.27 -15.35 16.76
C VAL A 49 8.56 -14.09 16.24
N THR A 50 9.11 -13.45 15.21
CA THR A 50 8.57 -12.23 14.61
C THR A 50 7.28 -12.46 13.81
N ASP A 51 7.12 -13.65 13.22
CA ASP A 51 5.97 -14.04 12.40
C ASP A 51 4.92 -14.74 13.28
N TRP A 52 4.01 -13.94 13.86
CA TRP A 52 3.03 -14.41 14.83
C TRP A 52 1.68 -14.80 14.19
N MET A 53 1.36 -14.26 13.00
CA MET A 53 0.13 -14.60 12.31
C MET A 53 0.20 -15.99 11.68
N ALA A 54 -0.94 -16.70 11.63
CA ALA A 54 -1.01 -18.01 10.98
C ALA A 54 -0.65 -17.91 9.48
N GLN A 55 -1.10 -16.84 8.81
CA GLN A 55 -0.85 -16.57 7.40
C GLN A 55 0.64 -16.32 7.10
N GLU A 56 1.35 -15.67 8.02
CA GLU A 56 2.81 -15.45 7.90
C GLU A 56 3.55 -16.78 7.95
N ARG A 57 3.21 -17.64 8.92
CA ARG A 57 3.82 -18.97 9.09
C ARG A 57 3.48 -19.94 7.96
N GLU A 58 2.23 -19.96 7.50
CA GLU A 58 1.78 -20.83 6.40
C GLU A 58 2.48 -20.48 5.07
N ARG A 59 2.78 -19.20 4.84
CA ARG A 59 3.35 -18.71 3.57
C ARG A 59 4.84 -18.40 3.62
N GLY A 60 5.44 -18.33 4.82
CA GLY A 60 6.84 -17.98 5.01
C GLY A 60 7.17 -16.53 4.62
N ILE A 61 6.23 -15.59 4.79
CA ILE A 61 6.41 -14.17 4.50
C ILE A 61 6.00 -13.32 5.71
N THR A 62 6.69 -12.21 5.92
CA THR A 62 6.30 -11.20 6.92
C THR A 62 5.23 -10.28 6.32
N ILE A 63 4.07 -10.22 6.96
CA ILE A 63 2.88 -9.45 6.54
C ILE A 63 2.77 -8.19 7.39
N THR A 64 2.95 -8.31 8.70
CA THR A 64 2.87 -7.18 9.63
C THR A 64 4.20 -6.84 10.27
N ALA A 65 4.42 -5.54 10.49
CA ALA A 65 5.67 -5.09 11.08
C ALA A 65 5.74 -5.47 12.57
N ALA A 66 6.80 -6.18 12.98
CA ALA A 66 7.01 -6.59 14.36
C ALA A 66 7.93 -5.58 15.07
N ALA A 67 7.44 -4.96 16.15
CA ALA A 67 8.23 -4.03 16.97
C ALA A 67 8.80 -4.77 18.19
N ILE A 68 10.13 -4.92 18.24
CA ILE A 68 10.84 -5.73 19.25
C ILE A 68 11.98 -4.91 19.86
N SER A 69 12.13 -4.94 21.19
CA SER A 69 13.27 -4.31 21.87
C SER A 69 14.34 -5.34 22.25
N THR A 70 15.60 -5.00 22.08
CA THR A 70 16.77 -5.77 22.54
C THR A 70 17.90 -4.88 23.08
N SER A 71 18.96 -5.47 23.62
CA SER A 71 20.15 -4.78 24.12
C SER A 71 21.45 -5.31 23.48
N TRP A 72 22.35 -4.40 23.12
CA TRP A 72 23.68 -4.74 22.61
C TRP A 72 24.70 -3.71 23.09
N LYS A 73 25.82 -4.14 23.70
CA LYS A 73 26.91 -3.27 24.20
C LYS A 73 26.39 -2.01 24.95
N ASP A 74 25.56 -2.21 25.98
CA ASP A 74 24.93 -1.15 26.79
C ASP A 74 24.01 -0.17 26.02
N HIS A 75 23.61 -0.51 24.79
CA HIS A 75 22.63 0.22 23.99
C HIS A 75 21.30 -0.53 23.94
N ARG A 76 20.20 0.21 23.89
CA ARG A 76 18.87 -0.33 23.60
C ARG A 76 18.60 -0.22 22.11
N ILE A 77 18.28 -1.33 21.47
CA ILE A 77 17.93 -1.38 20.05
C ILE A 77 16.45 -1.76 19.96
N ASN A 78 15.63 -0.85 19.44
CA ASN A 78 14.26 -1.12 19.08
C ASN A 78 14.22 -1.40 17.57
N ILE A 79 13.80 -2.61 17.21
CA ILE A 79 13.77 -3.12 15.85
C ILE A 79 12.33 -3.13 15.37
N ILE A 80 12.10 -2.61 14.17
CA ILE A 80 10.88 -2.86 13.41
C ILE A 80 11.24 -3.72 12.21
N ASP A 81 10.83 -4.98 12.23
CA ASP A 81 10.98 -5.84 11.06
C ASP A 81 9.88 -5.50 10.05
N THR A 82 10.26 -5.16 8.82
CA THR A 82 9.30 -4.67 7.81
C THR A 82 9.00 -5.73 6.74
N PRO A 83 7.76 -5.79 6.23
CA PRO A 83 7.42 -6.67 5.12
C PRO A 83 8.28 -6.40 3.87
N GLY A 84 8.61 -7.46 3.14
CA GLY A 84 9.32 -7.35 1.87
C GLY A 84 8.44 -7.21 0.64
N HIS A 85 7.15 -7.51 0.80
CA HIS A 85 6.21 -7.62 -0.30
C HIS A 85 5.54 -6.26 -0.59
N VAL A 86 5.38 -5.94 -1.88
CA VAL A 86 4.84 -4.65 -2.34
C VAL A 86 3.41 -4.38 -1.86
N ASP A 87 2.62 -5.44 -1.71
CA ASP A 87 1.25 -5.39 -1.20
C ASP A 87 1.13 -4.86 0.23
N PHE A 88 2.21 -4.91 1.02
CA PHE A 88 2.28 -4.38 2.38
C PHE A 88 3.17 -3.13 2.46
N THR A 89 3.22 -2.34 1.38
CA THR A 89 4.01 -1.10 1.33
C THR A 89 3.65 -0.10 2.41
N ILE A 90 2.40 -0.05 2.87
CA ILE A 90 1.96 0.80 3.99
C ILE A 90 2.67 0.46 5.30
N GLU A 91 3.00 -0.82 5.53
CA GLU A 91 3.79 -1.26 6.68
C GLU A 91 5.21 -0.69 6.62
N VAL A 92 5.79 -0.63 5.42
CA VAL A 92 7.11 -0.02 5.23
C VAL A 92 7.03 1.51 5.39
N GLU A 93 6.04 2.18 4.80
CA GLU A 93 5.83 3.63 4.94
C GLU A 93 5.73 4.04 6.43
N ARG A 94 4.85 3.37 7.18
CA ARG A 94 4.61 3.73 8.59
C ARG A 94 5.79 3.40 9.48
N SER A 95 6.54 2.34 9.14
CA SER A 95 7.78 2.00 9.85
C SER A 95 8.87 3.04 9.56
N MET A 96 9.17 3.34 8.30
CA MET A 96 10.21 4.30 7.93
C MET A 96 9.98 5.67 8.57
N ARG A 97 8.73 6.09 8.73
CA ARG A 97 8.37 7.36 9.35
C ARG A 97 8.75 7.47 10.83
N VAL A 98 8.74 6.36 11.58
CA VAL A 98 8.98 6.34 13.04
C VAL A 98 10.39 5.90 13.43
N LEU A 99 11.17 5.43 12.46
CA LEU A 99 12.52 4.93 12.65
C LEU A 99 13.55 6.05 12.55
N ASP A 100 14.62 5.93 13.34
CA ASP A 100 15.75 6.85 13.28
C ASP A 100 16.81 6.34 12.27
N GLY A 101 16.86 5.03 12.00
CA GLY A 101 17.76 4.44 11.01
C GLY A 101 17.21 3.15 10.39
N VAL A 102 17.85 2.65 9.33
CA VAL A 102 17.43 1.40 8.68
C VAL A 102 18.60 0.54 8.21
N ILE A 103 18.44 -0.77 8.32
CA ILE A 103 19.30 -1.78 7.70
C ILE A 103 18.64 -2.19 6.37
N ALA A 104 19.23 -1.75 5.26
CA ALA A 104 18.85 -2.18 3.92
C ALA A 104 19.53 -3.51 3.60
N VAL A 105 18.76 -4.62 3.63
CA VAL A 105 19.29 -5.96 3.36
C VAL A 105 19.22 -6.26 1.87
N PHE A 106 20.33 -6.71 1.30
CA PHE A 106 20.43 -7.10 -0.11
C PHE A 106 20.81 -8.57 -0.23
N CYS A 107 20.28 -9.26 -1.24
CA CYS A 107 20.71 -10.61 -1.57
C CYS A 107 22.01 -10.55 -2.39
N SER A 108 23.06 -11.24 -1.97
CA SER A 108 24.34 -11.32 -2.70
C SER A 108 24.22 -11.86 -4.14
N VAL A 109 23.18 -12.65 -4.41
CA VAL A 109 22.91 -13.25 -5.73
C VAL A 109 22.02 -12.33 -6.57
N GLY A 110 20.89 -11.92 -5.99
CA GLY A 110 19.86 -11.11 -6.67
C GLY A 110 20.24 -9.63 -6.83
N GLY A 111 21.07 -9.12 -5.94
CA GLY A 111 21.50 -7.72 -5.89
C GLY A 111 20.36 -6.74 -5.67
N VAL A 112 20.38 -5.60 -6.36
CA VAL A 112 19.32 -4.58 -6.27
C VAL A 112 18.14 -4.99 -7.14
N GLN A 113 17.04 -5.33 -6.47
CA GLN A 113 15.79 -5.77 -7.08
C GLN A 113 14.75 -4.63 -7.06
N PRO A 114 13.69 -4.68 -7.88
CA PRO A 114 12.69 -3.61 -8.01
C PRO A 114 12.11 -3.11 -6.68
N GLN A 115 11.76 -4.01 -5.75
CA GLN A 115 11.24 -3.64 -4.43
C GLN A 115 12.33 -3.04 -3.52
N SER A 116 13.60 -3.36 -3.76
CA SER A 116 14.70 -2.68 -3.07
C SER A 116 14.73 -1.20 -3.44
N GLU A 117 14.48 -0.87 -4.71
CA GLU A 117 14.37 0.53 -5.18
C GLU A 117 13.16 1.24 -4.56
N THR A 118 12.03 0.54 -4.41
CA THR A 118 10.84 1.11 -3.75
C THR A 118 11.12 1.41 -2.28
N VAL A 119 11.66 0.45 -1.53
CA VAL A 119 12.03 0.63 -0.12
C VAL A 119 13.07 1.73 0.04
N TRP A 120 14.02 1.82 -0.88
CA TRP A 120 15.04 2.87 -0.90
C TRP A 120 14.42 4.26 -1.06
N ARG A 121 13.51 4.43 -2.03
CA ARG A 121 12.76 5.67 -2.24
C ARG A 121 11.92 6.07 -1.02
N GLN A 122 11.35 5.10 -0.31
CA GLN A 122 10.61 5.35 0.93
C GLN A 122 11.53 5.87 2.03
N ALA A 123 12.71 5.27 2.19
CA ALA A 123 13.72 5.76 3.13
C ALA A 123 14.23 7.17 2.74
N ASP A 124 14.37 7.46 1.44
CA ASP A 124 14.75 8.81 0.95
C ASP A 124 13.71 9.87 1.27
N ARG A 125 12.42 9.55 1.08
CA ARG A 125 11.30 10.47 1.38
C ARG A 125 11.34 10.97 2.81
N TYR A 126 11.61 10.08 3.76
CA TYR A 126 11.69 10.42 5.20
C TYR A 126 13.12 10.73 5.65
N LYS A 127 14.10 10.80 4.72
CA LYS A 127 15.51 11.08 4.98
C LYS A 127 16.12 10.18 6.07
N VAL A 128 15.76 8.89 6.06
CA VAL A 128 16.21 7.93 7.08
C VAL A 128 17.64 7.49 6.78
N PRO A 129 18.60 7.72 7.70
CA PRO A 129 19.97 7.18 7.64
C PRO A 129 19.98 5.66 7.53
N ARG A 130 20.94 5.11 6.78
CA ARG A 130 20.92 3.68 6.47
C ARG A 130 22.28 3.04 6.31
N ILE A 131 22.33 1.75 6.62
CA ILE A 131 23.46 0.87 6.32
C ILE A 131 22.99 -0.23 5.37
N ALA A 132 23.87 -0.67 4.47
CA ALA A 132 23.60 -1.78 3.55
C ALA A 132 24.21 -3.07 4.09
N PHE A 133 23.42 -4.15 4.13
CA PHE A 133 23.88 -5.48 4.53
C PHE A 133 23.69 -6.47 3.38
N VAL A 134 24.79 -6.91 2.77
CA VAL A 134 24.77 -7.94 1.74
C VAL A 134 24.72 -9.32 2.40
N ASN A 135 23.52 -9.89 2.42
CA ASN A 135 23.23 -11.16 3.02
C ASN A 135 23.37 -12.31 2.00
N LYS A 136 23.29 -13.55 2.49
CA LYS A 136 23.37 -14.78 1.69
C LYS A 136 24.70 -14.96 0.97
N MET A 137 25.81 -14.50 1.56
CA MET A 137 27.16 -14.70 1.00
C MET A 137 27.58 -16.18 0.85
N ASP A 138 26.82 -17.09 1.48
CA ASP A 138 26.97 -18.54 1.42
C ASP A 138 26.31 -19.21 0.19
N ARG A 139 25.50 -18.48 -0.60
CA ARG A 139 24.76 -19.05 -1.74
C ARG A 139 25.60 -19.10 -3.01
N THR A 140 25.35 -20.07 -3.87
CA THR A 140 25.93 -20.14 -5.22
C THR A 140 25.59 -18.88 -6.02
N GLY A 141 26.59 -18.28 -6.66
CA GLY A 141 26.47 -17.00 -7.36
C GLY A 141 26.56 -15.77 -6.45
N ALA A 142 26.90 -15.92 -5.17
CA ALA A 142 27.07 -14.80 -4.25
C ALA A 142 28.22 -13.89 -4.71
N ASN A 143 27.91 -12.62 -4.96
CA ASN A 143 28.91 -11.64 -5.40
C ASN A 143 28.68 -10.28 -4.72
N PHE A 144 29.54 -9.95 -3.76
CA PHE A 144 29.49 -8.68 -3.04
C PHE A 144 29.72 -7.46 -3.95
N PHE A 145 30.72 -7.54 -4.84
CA PHE A 145 31.11 -6.44 -5.74
C PHE A 145 30.02 -6.10 -6.75
N LYS A 146 29.32 -7.12 -7.27
CA LYS A 146 28.12 -6.91 -8.09
C LYS A 146 27.06 -6.08 -7.37
N VAL A 147 26.79 -6.38 -6.10
CA VAL A 147 25.80 -5.60 -5.32
C VAL A 147 26.30 -4.19 -5.08
N TYR A 148 27.60 -4.02 -4.82
CA TYR A 148 28.23 -2.72 -4.65
C TYR A 148 28.04 -1.82 -5.89
N ASP A 149 28.34 -2.34 -7.08
CA ASP A 149 28.15 -1.60 -8.33
C ASP A 149 26.66 -1.29 -8.56
N GLN A 150 25.76 -2.25 -8.31
CA GLN A 150 24.33 -2.05 -8.51
C GLN A 150 23.72 -1.01 -7.57
N ILE A 151 24.17 -0.90 -6.32
CA ILE A 151 23.70 0.16 -5.40
C ILE A 151 24.10 1.53 -5.95
N ARG A 152 25.32 1.66 -6.47
CA ARG A 152 25.80 2.93 -7.06
C ARG A 152 25.06 3.26 -8.35
N ASP A 153 24.86 2.30 -9.24
CA ASP A 153 24.29 2.54 -10.56
C ASP A 153 22.76 2.70 -10.52
N ARG A 154 22.06 1.82 -9.79
CA ARG A 154 20.58 1.76 -9.78
C ARG A 154 19.96 2.64 -8.72
N LEU A 155 20.56 2.69 -7.52
CA LEU A 155 20.05 3.52 -6.41
C LEU A 155 20.70 4.90 -6.37
N ARG A 156 21.74 5.14 -7.18
CA ARG A 156 22.51 6.40 -7.21
C ARG A 156 23.03 6.80 -5.82
N ALA A 157 23.39 5.80 -5.02
CA ALA A 157 23.81 5.97 -3.64
C ALA A 157 25.32 5.78 -3.49
N ASN A 158 25.93 6.57 -2.61
CA ASN A 158 27.34 6.44 -2.27
C ASN A 158 27.55 5.28 -1.28
N ALA A 159 27.56 4.06 -1.80
CA ALA A 159 27.88 2.87 -1.03
C ALA A 159 29.38 2.83 -0.71
N VAL A 160 29.72 2.65 0.57
CA VAL A 160 31.09 2.62 1.06
C VAL A 160 31.35 1.29 1.79
N PRO A 161 32.11 0.36 1.18
CA PRO A 161 32.47 -0.91 1.83
C PRO A 161 33.27 -0.66 3.10
N VAL A 162 32.70 -1.03 4.25
CA VAL A 162 33.41 -1.08 5.54
C VAL A 162 33.91 -2.49 5.82
N GLN A 163 33.38 -3.49 5.11
CA GLN A 163 33.80 -4.88 5.19
C GLN A 163 33.97 -5.49 3.81
N LEU A 164 34.84 -6.50 3.73
CA LEU A 164 34.94 -7.38 2.55
C LEU A 164 34.75 -8.85 2.94
N PRO A 165 34.13 -9.66 2.07
CA PRO A 165 34.00 -11.09 2.32
C PRO A 165 35.33 -11.83 2.06
N ILE A 166 35.61 -12.84 2.88
CA ILE A 166 36.71 -13.79 2.68
C ILE A 166 36.12 -15.07 2.09
N GLY A 167 36.33 -15.24 0.78
CA GLY A 167 35.67 -16.27 -0.03
C GLY A 167 34.23 -15.93 -0.37
N SER A 168 33.57 -16.81 -1.12
CA SER A 168 32.17 -16.71 -1.52
C SER A 168 31.53 -18.09 -1.56
N GLU A 169 30.20 -18.12 -1.55
CA GLU A 169 29.43 -19.37 -1.62
C GLU A 169 29.82 -20.32 -0.47
N ASP A 170 30.04 -21.61 -0.75
CA ASP A 170 30.50 -22.57 0.25
C ASP A 170 31.90 -22.28 0.82
N ARG A 171 32.69 -21.43 0.16
CA ARG A 171 34.02 -21.01 0.64
C ARG A 171 33.96 -19.76 1.52
N PHE A 172 32.78 -19.19 1.74
CA PHE A 172 32.61 -18.02 2.61
C PHE A 172 32.92 -18.39 4.07
N ARG A 173 34.08 -17.94 4.55
CA ARG A 173 34.64 -18.33 5.85
C ARG A 173 34.85 -17.17 6.82
N GLY A 174 34.79 -15.93 6.35
CA GLY A 174 35.12 -14.77 7.18
C GLY A 174 34.82 -13.45 6.52
N VAL A 175 35.10 -12.38 7.25
CA VAL A 175 34.99 -11.00 6.78
C VAL A 175 36.20 -10.20 7.22
N VAL A 176 36.66 -9.28 6.37
CA VAL A 176 37.70 -8.30 6.68
C VAL A 176 37.01 -7.03 7.15
N ASP A 177 37.42 -6.49 8.30
CA ASP A 177 37.09 -5.13 8.74
C ASP A 177 38.12 -4.16 8.16
N LEU A 178 37.69 -3.29 7.24
CA LEU A 178 38.56 -2.33 6.57
C LEU A 178 38.92 -1.13 7.46
N VAL A 179 38.18 -0.91 8.55
CA VAL A 179 38.44 0.18 9.50
C VAL A 179 39.62 -0.20 10.40
N GLY A 180 39.51 -1.35 11.09
CA GLY A 180 40.58 -1.88 11.94
C GLY A 180 41.69 -2.65 11.22
N MET A 181 41.51 -2.96 9.92
CA MET A 181 42.42 -3.81 9.11
C MET A 181 42.72 -5.17 9.73
N ARG A 182 41.66 -5.84 10.18
CA ARG A 182 41.72 -7.20 10.73
C ARG A 182 40.72 -8.11 10.02
N ALA A 183 41.02 -9.40 9.98
CA ALA A 183 40.09 -10.41 9.48
C ALA A 183 39.43 -11.15 10.64
N ARG A 184 38.12 -11.37 10.55
CA ARG A 184 37.38 -12.28 11.42
C ARG A 184 37.06 -13.56 10.65
N ILE A 185 37.65 -14.67 11.09
CA ILE A 185 37.42 -16.00 10.52
C ILE A 185 36.47 -16.78 11.43
N TYR A 186 35.45 -17.40 10.85
CA TYR A 186 34.48 -18.22 11.57
C TYR A 186 34.82 -19.70 11.40
N ASN A 187 35.08 -20.37 12.52
CA ASN A 187 35.43 -21.79 12.57
C ASN A 187 34.19 -22.69 12.56
N ASN A 188 33.01 -22.14 12.86
CA ASN A 188 31.75 -22.85 12.82
C ASN A 188 30.63 -22.03 12.15
N ASP A 189 29.55 -22.73 11.78
CA ASP A 189 28.34 -22.12 11.22
C ASP A 189 27.32 -21.75 12.33
N LEU A 190 27.73 -21.77 13.60
CA LEU A 190 26.93 -21.25 14.73
C LEU A 190 27.31 -19.80 15.11
N GLY A 191 28.42 -19.29 14.58
CA GLY A 191 28.93 -17.95 14.87
C GLY A 191 29.42 -17.78 16.32
N THR A 192 29.68 -18.88 17.02
CA THR A 192 30.16 -18.88 18.41
C THR A 192 31.67 -19.06 18.52
N ASP A 193 32.30 -19.65 17.50
CA ASP A 193 33.74 -19.87 17.42
C ASP A 193 34.31 -19.06 16.26
N PHE A 194 34.99 -17.96 16.60
CA PHE A 194 35.61 -17.05 15.66
C PHE A 194 36.94 -16.53 16.19
N GLU A 195 37.86 -16.23 15.27
CA GLU A 195 39.19 -15.72 15.55
C GLU A 195 39.44 -14.42 14.77
N ASP A 196 39.98 -13.41 15.46
CA ASP A 196 40.40 -12.14 14.85
C ASP A 196 41.88 -12.21 14.47
N THR A 197 42.16 -12.55 13.21
CA THR A 197 43.50 -12.76 12.64
C THR A 197 43.95 -11.57 11.77
N ASP A 198 45.20 -11.61 11.33
CA ASP A 198 45.66 -10.74 10.24
C ASP A 198 44.93 -11.09 8.93
N ILE A 199 44.89 -10.14 8.00
CA ILE A 199 44.21 -10.29 6.72
C ILE A 199 44.94 -11.35 5.87
N PRO A 200 44.23 -12.38 5.38
CA PRO A 200 44.82 -13.40 4.52
C PRO A 200 45.44 -12.82 3.24
N GLU A 201 46.57 -13.39 2.79
CA GLU A 201 47.32 -12.90 1.63
C GLU A 201 46.48 -12.84 0.34
N ASP A 202 45.51 -13.74 0.17
CA ASP A 202 44.64 -13.83 -1.00
C ASP A 202 43.67 -12.64 -1.13
N VAL A 203 43.36 -11.94 -0.04
CA VAL A 203 42.46 -10.79 -0.03
C VAL A 203 43.14 -9.49 0.41
N LEU A 204 44.43 -9.52 0.76
CA LEU A 204 45.16 -8.37 1.29
C LEU A 204 45.25 -7.20 0.32
N GLU A 205 45.59 -7.45 -0.95
CA GLU A 205 45.69 -6.40 -1.97
C GLU A 205 44.32 -5.77 -2.25
N LEU A 206 43.27 -6.59 -2.30
CA LEU A 206 41.90 -6.13 -2.45
C LEU A 206 41.45 -5.29 -1.24
N ALA A 207 41.82 -5.70 -0.03
CA ALA A 207 41.54 -4.95 1.19
C ALA A 207 42.24 -3.58 1.18
N LYS A 208 43.48 -3.49 0.71
CA LYS A 208 44.19 -2.19 0.56
C LYS A 208 43.50 -1.29 -0.47
N GLU A 209 43.08 -1.84 -1.61
CA GLU A 209 42.36 -1.08 -2.64
C GLU A 209 41.06 -0.49 -2.08
N TYR A 210 40.22 -1.32 -1.44
CA TYR A 210 38.95 -0.85 -0.89
C TYR A 210 39.11 -0.01 0.38
N ARG A 211 40.18 -0.19 1.16
CA ARG A 211 40.54 0.74 2.24
C ARG A 211 40.88 2.12 1.70
N THR A 212 41.55 2.20 0.55
CA THR A 212 41.83 3.50 -0.08
C THR A 212 40.53 4.20 -0.48
N LYS A 213 39.60 3.48 -1.13
CA LYS A 213 38.27 3.99 -1.47
C LYS A 213 37.44 4.40 -0.24
N LEU A 214 37.54 3.64 0.85
CA LEU A 214 36.94 3.96 2.14
C LEU A 214 37.46 5.31 2.66
N ILE A 215 38.78 5.45 2.72
CA ILE A 215 39.47 6.64 3.22
C ILE A 215 39.12 7.86 2.36
N GLU A 216 39.12 7.73 1.04
CA GLU A 216 38.70 8.78 0.10
C GLU A 216 37.28 9.26 0.42
N SER A 217 36.33 8.33 0.51
CA SER A 217 34.92 8.66 0.79
C SER A 217 34.74 9.32 2.17
N VAL A 218 35.54 8.90 3.15
CA VAL A 218 35.53 9.44 4.51
C VAL A 218 36.13 10.84 4.55
N ALA A 219 37.22 11.08 3.84
CA ALA A 219 37.88 12.38 3.76
C ALA A 219 36.94 13.44 3.20
N GLU A 220 36.13 13.11 2.18
CA GLU A 220 35.13 14.01 1.57
C GLU A 220 34.03 14.49 2.53
N THR A 221 33.88 13.88 3.72
CA THR A 221 32.83 14.29 4.69
C THR A 221 33.20 15.50 5.55
N ASP A 222 34.49 15.86 5.58
CA ASP A 222 35.00 16.93 6.44
C ASP A 222 36.25 17.58 5.83
N ASP A 223 36.26 18.91 5.75
CA ASP A 223 37.36 19.67 5.15
C ASP A 223 38.71 19.37 5.85
N ALA A 224 38.71 19.16 7.18
CA ALA A 224 39.93 18.86 7.92
C ALA A 224 40.47 17.47 7.60
N LEU A 225 39.58 16.49 7.35
CA LEU A 225 39.99 15.14 6.94
C LEU A 225 40.45 15.12 5.49
N THR A 226 39.85 15.96 4.64
CA THR A 226 40.28 16.17 3.26
C THR A 226 41.71 16.74 3.21
N GLU A 227 42.01 17.76 4.02
CA GLU A 227 43.36 18.34 4.09
C GLU A 227 44.41 17.29 4.51
N LYS A 228 44.16 16.56 5.61
CA LYS A 228 45.03 15.46 6.06
C LYS A 228 45.28 14.41 4.98
N TYR A 229 44.23 14.00 4.28
CA TYR A 229 44.33 13.02 3.19
C TYR A 229 45.19 13.52 2.04
N LEU A 230 45.03 14.78 1.62
CA LEU A 230 45.83 15.41 0.56
C LEU A 230 47.30 15.60 0.94
N GLU A 231 47.58 15.81 2.23
CA GLU A 231 48.94 15.89 2.78
C GLU A 231 49.59 14.50 2.94
N GLY A 232 48.84 13.42 2.74
CA GLY A 232 49.32 12.04 2.88
C GLY A 232 49.39 11.55 4.33
N GLU A 233 48.70 12.22 5.25
CA GLU A 233 48.59 11.78 6.65
C GLU A 233 47.57 10.62 6.77
N GLU A 234 47.93 9.59 7.54
CA GLU A 234 47.02 8.47 7.80
C GLU A 234 45.93 8.87 8.81
N LEU A 235 44.67 8.68 8.43
CA LEU A 235 43.53 8.86 9.33
C LEU A 235 43.50 7.77 10.41
N THR A 236 43.24 8.19 11.65
CA THR A 236 43.10 7.27 12.78
C THR A 236 41.78 6.50 12.71
N GLU A 237 41.70 5.35 13.39
CA GLU A 237 40.47 4.54 13.42
C GLU A 237 39.27 5.32 14.00
N GLU A 238 39.51 6.14 15.02
CA GLU A 238 38.48 6.97 15.65
C GLU A 238 37.95 8.04 14.70
N GLU A 239 38.83 8.71 13.96
CA GLU A 239 38.45 9.69 12.93
C GLU A 239 37.63 9.03 11.83
N ILE A 240 38.05 7.85 11.35
CA ILE A 240 37.32 7.08 10.32
C ILE A 240 35.92 6.73 10.82
N ARG A 241 35.79 6.18 12.04
CA ARG A 241 34.47 5.81 12.61
C ARG A 241 33.58 7.04 12.81
N ALA A 242 34.12 8.14 13.30
CA ALA A 242 33.38 9.37 13.53
C ALA A 242 32.86 9.99 12.23
N ALA A 243 33.69 10.02 11.20
CA ALA A 243 33.34 10.54 9.89
C ALA A 243 32.36 9.62 9.13
N LEU A 244 32.52 8.30 9.22
CA LEU A 244 31.52 7.34 8.72
C LEU A 244 30.17 7.56 9.40
N ARG A 245 30.15 7.75 10.73
CA ARG A 245 28.91 8.07 11.46
C ARG A 245 28.29 9.37 10.97
N LYS A 246 29.08 10.46 10.88
CA LYS A 246 28.61 11.77 10.41
C LYS A 246 28.03 11.69 8.99
N GLY A 247 28.73 11.03 8.06
CA GLY A 247 28.27 10.81 6.69
C GLY A 247 27.03 9.92 6.59
N THR A 248 26.92 8.90 7.45
CA THR A 248 25.75 8.01 7.52
C THR A 248 24.51 8.78 7.97
N ILE A 249 24.63 9.56 9.05
CA ILE A 249 23.52 10.37 9.60
C ILE A 249 23.09 11.47 8.62
N ALA A 250 24.04 12.06 7.89
CA ALA A 250 23.75 13.04 6.84
C ALA A 250 23.14 12.43 5.57
N GLY A 251 23.22 11.10 5.40
CA GLY A 251 22.77 10.39 4.20
C GLY A 251 23.72 10.53 3.00
N THR A 252 24.95 11.04 3.20
CA THR A 252 25.96 11.18 2.13
C THR A 252 26.80 9.94 1.95
N ILE A 253 26.85 9.06 2.96
CA ILE A 253 27.54 7.77 2.93
C ILE A 253 26.56 6.67 3.34
N VAL A 254 26.62 5.53 2.65
CA VAL A 254 25.95 4.30 3.07
C VAL A 254 27.02 3.24 3.38
N PRO A 255 27.31 2.98 4.67
CA PRO A 255 28.21 1.91 5.05
C PRO A 255 27.70 0.55 4.57
N MET A 256 28.56 -0.21 3.91
CA MET A 256 28.22 -1.49 3.30
C MET A 256 28.95 -2.64 3.99
N LEU A 257 28.17 -3.56 4.52
CA LEU A 257 28.57 -4.75 5.26
C LEU A 257 28.19 -6.02 4.50
N CYS A 258 28.75 -7.16 4.90
CA CYS A 258 28.42 -8.45 4.28
C CYS A 258 28.35 -9.58 5.31
N GLY A 259 27.56 -10.61 5.02
CA GLY A 259 27.47 -11.79 5.85
C GLY A 259 26.52 -12.87 5.33
N SER A 260 26.33 -13.88 6.16
CA SER A 260 25.31 -14.90 5.99
C SER A 260 24.53 -15.04 7.29
N ALA A 261 23.30 -14.53 7.31
CA ALA A 261 22.40 -14.71 8.44
C ALA A 261 22.06 -16.20 8.65
N PHE A 262 22.03 -17.00 7.56
CA PHE A 262 21.74 -18.44 7.65
C PHE A 262 22.89 -19.22 8.28
N LYS A 263 24.14 -19.01 7.82
CA LYS A 263 25.34 -19.63 8.41
C LYS A 263 25.90 -18.87 9.61
N ASN A 264 25.15 -17.92 10.18
CA ASN A 264 25.49 -17.23 11.43
C ASN A 264 26.82 -16.44 11.37
N LYS A 265 27.18 -15.89 10.20
CA LYS A 265 28.44 -15.14 9.97
C LYS A 265 28.15 -13.68 9.65
N GLY A 266 28.83 -12.75 10.34
CA GLY A 266 28.73 -11.31 10.10
C GLY A 266 27.61 -10.56 10.84
N VAL A 267 26.61 -11.23 11.41
CA VAL A 267 25.48 -10.55 12.09
C VAL A 267 25.91 -9.82 13.37
N GLN A 268 26.86 -10.36 14.14
CA GLN A 268 27.41 -9.66 15.32
C GLN A 268 28.12 -8.35 14.92
N LEU A 269 28.83 -8.36 13.79
CA LEU A 269 29.49 -7.18 13.26
C LEU A 269 28.48 -6.17 12.69
N LEU A 270 27.35 -6.66 12.15
CA LEU A 270 26.22 -5.82 11.81
C LEU A 270 25.66 -5.09 13.05
N LEU A 271 25.51 -5.78 14.18
CA LEU A 271 25.08 -5.15 15.43
C LEU A 271 26.09 -4.12 15.95
N ASP A 272 27.37 -4.38 15.80
CA ASP A 272 28.43 -3.41 16.10
C ASP A 272 28.32 -2.16 15.22
N ALA A 273 28.06 -2.34 13.93
CA ALA A 273 27.85 -1.24 12.99
C ALA A 273 26.56 -0.45 13.25
N VAL A 274 25.48 -1.09 13.71
CA VAL A 274 24.25 -0.40 14.16
C VAL A 274 24.57 0.59 15.27
N VAL A 275 25.33 0.16 16.29
CA VAL A 275 25.69 1.03 17.41
C VAL A 275 26.64 2.14 16.93
N ALA A 276 27.62 1.80 16.09
CA ALA A 276 28.67 2.71 15.64
C ALA A 276 28.20 3.77 14.64
N TYR A 277 27.32 3.43 13.69
CA TYR A 277 27.02 4.29 12.53
C TYR A 277 25.57 4.78 12.46
N LEU A 278 24.59 4.03 13.00
CA LEU A 278 23.19 4.49 12.99
C LEU A 278 22.92 5.50 14.13
N PRO A 279 21.98 6.45 13.91
CA PRO A 279 21.74 7.56 14.82
C PRO A 279 20.97 7.14 16.08
N ALA A 280 21.15 7.92 17.13
CA ALA A 280 20.25 8.04 18.26
C ALA A 280 19.08 9.01 17.94
N PRO A 281 17.98 8.96 18.71
CA PRO A 281 16.87 9.92 18.57
C PRO A 281 17.27 11.40 18.65
N THR A 282 18.39 11.70 19.29
CA THR A 282 18.92 13.07 19.45
C THR A 282 19.77 13.54 18.27
N GLU A 283 20.20 12.63 17.40
CA GLU A 283 21.05 12.93 16.24
C GLU A 283 20.27 13.03 14.93
N VAL A 284 18.99 12.63 14.93
CA VAL A 284 18.09 12.86 13.80
C VAL A 284 17.49 14.28 13.86
N PRO A 285 17.14 14.87 12.70
CA PRO A 285 16.47 16.16 12.68
C PRO A 285 15.23 16.17 13.60
N PRO A 286 15.06 17.21 14.44
CA PRO A 286 13.88 17.36 15.27
C PRO A 286 12.59 17.28 14.46
N ILE A 287 11.55 16.69 15.05
CA ILE A 287 10.30 16.50 14.32
C ILE A 287 9.60 17.83 14.10
N GLN A 288 9.09 18.02 12.88
CA GLN A 288 8.33 19.19 12.49
C GLN A 288 6.83 18.88 12.53
N GLY A 289 6.04 19.90 12.88
CA GLY A 289 4.60 19.85 12.82
C GLY A 289 4.00 21.23 12.57
N THR A 290 2.71 21.26 12.33
CA THR A 290 1.93 22.48 12.07
C THR A 290 1.10 22.82 13.31
N LEU A 291 1.16 24.07 13.74
CA LEU A 291 0.32 24.60 14.81
C LEU A 291 -1.08 24.94 14.28
N PRO A 292 -2.10 25.11 15.16
CA PRO A 292 -3.46 25.46 14.73
C PRO A 292 -3.57 26.76 13.90
N ASP A 293 -2.58 27.65 14.01
CA ASP A 293 -2.49 28.91 13.26
C ASP A 293 -1.79 28.76 11.90
N GLY A 294 -1.33 27.55 11.55
CA GLY A 294 -0.63 27.25 10.29
C GLY A 294 0.89 27.47 10.34
N SER A 295 1.45 27.92 11.46
CA SER A 295 2.90 28.08 11.60
C SER A 295 3.60 26.74 11.89
N VAL A 296 4.89 26.64 11.52
CA VAL A 296 5.69 25.42 11.74
C VAL A 296 6.24 25.42 13.16
N ALA A 297 5.98 24.36 13.91
CA ALA A 297 6.59 24.06 15.19
C ALA A 297 7.62 22.94 15.06
N VAL A 298 8.67 23.03 15.86
CA VAL A 298 9.73 22.03 15.96
C VAL A 298 9.71 21.45 17.38
N ARG A 299 9.84 20.12 17.49
CA ARG A 299 9.93 19.40 18.76
C ARG A 299 11.25 18.64 18.83
N HIS A 300 12.08 18.94 19.82
CA HIS A 300 13.34 18.24 20.03
C HIS A 300 13.12 16.98 20.86
N ALA A 301 13.98 15.99 20.64
CA ALA A 301 13.99 14.75 21.41
C ALA A 301 14.45 15.01 22.85
N SER A 302 13.52 15.42 23.72
CA SER A 302 13.74 15.70 25.13
C SER A 302 12.53 15.31 25.97
N ASP A 303 12.77 14.87 27.21
CA ASP A 303 11.72 14.52 28.17
C ASP A 303 11.05 15.76 28.77
N ASP A 304 11.75 16.90 28.78
CA ASP A 304 11.29 18.15 29.38
C ASP A 304 10.43 18.98 28.41
N GLU A 305 10.39 18.60 27.12
CA GLU A 305 9.53 19.23 26.14
C GLU A 305 8.06 18.80 26.26
N PRO A 306 7.11 19.59 25.74
CA PRO A 306 5.72 19.17 25.66
C PRO A 306 5.55 17.87 24.87
N LEU A 307 4.59 17.04 25.31
CA LEU A 307 4.29 15.77 24.66
C LEU A 307 3.94 15.97 23.17
N ALA A 308 4.66 15.27 22.31
CA ALA A 308 4.29 15.03 20.92
C ALA A 308 4.64 13.59 20.55
N ALA A 309 3.62 12.81 20.22
CA ALA A 309 3.73 11.42 19.82
C ALA A 309 2.91 11.15 18.55
N LEU A 310 3.39 10.23 17.72
CA LEU A 310 2.71 9.81 16.49
C LEU A 310 2.16 8.41 16.67
N ALA A 311 0.87 8.22 16.43
CA ALA A 311 0.28 6.90 16.30
C ALA A 311 0.57 6.35 14.90
N PHE A 312 1.26 5.22 14.81
CA PHE A 312 1.73 4.70 13.51
C PHE A 312 1.20 3.33 13.15
N LYS A 313 0.63 2.59 14.10
CA LYS A 313 0.01 1.29 13.84
C LYS A 313 -1.15 1.06 14.81
N ILE A 314 -2.24 0.53 14.30
CA ILE A 314 -3.35 0.02 15.11
C ILE A 314 -3.39 -1.49 14.97
N MET A 315 -3.71 -2.16 16.06
CA MET A 315 -3.92 -3.60 16.07
C MET A 315 -5.11 -3.93 16.96
N ALA A 316 -6.05 -4.71 16.46
CA ALA A 316 -7.07 -5.34 17.27
C ALA A 316 -6.42 -6.44 18.12
N ASP A 317 -6.60 -6.37 19.44
CA ASP A 317 -6.14 -7.37 20.37
C ASP A 317 -7.34 -7.88 21.20
N PRO A 318 -7.33 -9.15 21.67
CA PRO A 318 -8.42 -9.69 22.49
C PRO A 318 -8.76 -8.85 23.72
N TYR A 319 -7.80 -8.08 24.24
CA TYR A 319 -7.99 -7.20 25.41
C TYR A 319 -8.36 -5.75 25.05
N GLY A 320 -8.50 -5.43 23.76
CA GLY A 320 -8.90 -4.12 23.26
C GLY A 320 -7.98 -3.61 22.15
N ARG A 321 -8.27 -2.41 21.63
CA ARG A 321 -7.50 -1.82 20.54
C ARG A 321 -6.14 -1.30 21.03
N LEU A 322 -5.05 -1.83 20.50
CA LEU A 322 -3.69 -1.36 20.74
C LEU A 322 -3.32 -0.29 19.71
N THR A 323 -2.91 0.88 20.18
CA THR A 323 -2.41 1.97 19.34
C THR A 323 -0.92 2.11 19.56
N PHE A 324 -0.11 1.71 18.60
CA PHE A 324 1.34 1.85 18.65
C PHE A 324 1.73 3.30 18.41
N VAL A 325 2.60 3.81 19.28
CA VAL A 325 3.00 5.20 19.33
C VAL A 325 4.52 5.33 19.35
N ARG A 326 5.02 6.33 18.64
CA ARG A 326 6.38 6.84 18.72
C ARG A 326 6.34 8.18 19.47
N VAL A 327 6.99 8.26 20.63
CA VAL A 327 7.10 9.54 21.37
C VAL A 327 8.31 10.29 20.84
N TYR A 328 8.10 11.48 20.26
CA TYR A 328 9.19 12.32 19.79
C TYR A 328 9.69 13.28 20.86
N SER A 329 8.77 13.88 21.62
CA SER A 329 9.09 14.80 22.71
C SER A 329 8.15 14.57 23.91
N GLY A 330 8.63 14.92 25.10
CA GLY A 330 7.90 14.81 26.35
C GLY A 330 7.69 13.38 26.85
N ILE A 331 6.71 13.24 27.73
CA ILE A 331 6.42 11.98 28.43
C ILE A 331 4.94 11.64 28.29
N LEU A 332 4.67 10.39 27.92
CA LEU A 332 3.35 9.80 27.86
C LEU A 332 3.13 8.92 29.09
N SER A 333 2.24 9.30 30.00
CA SER A 333 2.03 8.58 31.27
C SER A 333 0.74 7.76 31.28
N LYS A 334 0.76 6.61 31.96
CA LYS A 334 -0.41 5.76 32.21
C LYS A 334 -1.47 6.54 33.00
N GLY A 335 -2.74 6.39 32.62
CA GLY A 335 -3.88 7.03 33.29
C GLY A 335 -4.14 8.48 32.90
N SER A 336 -3.23 9.09 32.12
CA SER A 336 -3.31 10.50 31.69
C SER A 336 -4.35 10.74 30.60
N TYR A 337 -4.75 12.00 30.46
CA TYR A 337 -5.54 12.47 29.33
C TYR A 337 -4.60 13.08 28.28
N VAL A 338 -4.87 12.76 27.03
CA VAL A 338 -4.14 13.26 25.87
C VAL A 338 -5.10 13.88 24.87
N TYR A 339 -4.57 14.70 23.99
CA TYR A 339 -5.30 15.36 22.93
C TYR A 339 -4.85 14.83 21.57
N ASN A 340 -5.79 14.29 20.80
CA ASN A 340 -5.59 13.99 19.38
C ASN A 340 -5.77 15.30 18.61
N SER A 341 -4.66 15.95 18.25
CA SER A 341 -4.66 17.24 17.56
C SER A 341 -5.14 17.14 16.11
N THR A 342 -4.99 15.98 15.46
CA THR A 342 -5.47 15.74 14.09
C THR A 342 -7.00 15.79 14.03
N LYS A 343 -7.68 15.28 15.08
CA LYS A 343 -9.16 15.17 15.12
C LYS A 343 -9.85 16.07 16.14
N GLY A 344 -9.07 16.80 16.94
CA GLY A 344 -9.55 17.69 17.97
C GLY A 344 -10.27 17.00 19.14
N LYS A 345 -9.89 15.77 19.49
CA LYS A 345 -10.56 14.96 20.52
C LYS A 345 -9.68 14.70 21.73
N LYS A 346 -10.27 14.73 22.93
CA LYS A 346 -9.60 14.31 24.17
C LYS A 346 -9.81 12.82 24.40
N GLU A 347 -8.73 12.11 24.68
CA GLU A 347 -8.73 10.67 24.91
C GLU A 347 -7.98 10.34 26.21
N ARG A 348 -8.24 9.16 26.77
CA ARG A 348 -7.62 8.73 28.03
C ARG A 348 -6.82 7.47 27.83
N ILE A 349 -5.57 7.48 28.29
CA ILE A 349 -4.68 6.32 28.25
C ILE A 349 -4.97 5.47 29.47
N SER A 350 -5.47 4.26 29.25
CA SER A 350 -5.73 3.31 30.33
C SER A 350 -4.46 2.57 30.76
N ARG A 351 -3.66 2.11 29.79
CA ARG A 351 -2.43 1.34 29.98
C ARG A 351 -1.43 1.65 28.89
N LEU A 352 -0.15 1.52 29.22
CA LEU A 352 0.97 1.58 28.29
C LEU A 352 1.70 0.25 28.33
N ILE A 353 2.10 -0.23 27.16
CA ILE A 353 2.73 -1.54 26.97
C ILE A 353 3.98 -1.35 26.12
N VAL A 354 5.07 -2.00 26.53
CA VAL A 354 6.26 -2.20 25.69
C VAL A 354 6.33 -3.68 25.34
N LEU A 355 6.50 -3.96 24.04
CA LEU A 355 6.69 -5.33 23.55
C LEU A 355 8.19 -5.70 23.61
N LYS A 356 8.48 -6.80 24.30
CA LYS A 356 9.81 -7.43 24.30
C LYS A 356 9.65 -8.84 23.74
N ALA A 357 9.92 -8.99 22.45
CA ALA A 357 9.64 -10.21 21.70
C ALA A 357 8.15 -10.60 21.82
N ASP A 358 7.85 -11.74 22.44
CA ASP A 358 6.49 -12.25 22.69
C ASP A 358 5.89 -11.78 24.03
N GLU A 359 6.70 -11.19 24.93
CA GLU A 359 6.25 -10.72 26.24
C GLU A 359 5.70 -9.28 26.20
N ARG A 360 4.55 -9.09 26.86
CA ARG A 360 3.90 -7.79 27.03
C ARG A 360 4.24 -7.23 28.42
N THR A 361 5.07 -6.20 28.45
CA THR A 361 5.42 -5.52 29.72
C THR A 361 4.57 -4.26 29.86
N GLU A 362 3.69 -4.21 30.87
CA GLU A 362 3.03 -2.95 31.24
C GLU A 362 4.06 -1.96 31.82
N VAL A 363 4.01 -0.71 31.38
CA VAL A 363 4.88 0.36 31.86
C VAL A 363 4.05 1.55 32.35
N ASP A 364 4.62 2.34 33.26
CA ASP A 364 3.96 3.54 33.80
C ASP A 364 4.09 4.75 32.88
N GLU A 365 5.15 4.81 32.06
CA GLU A 365 5.40 5.92 31.14
C GLU A 365 6.19 5.47 29.90
N LEU A 366 6.00 6.18 28.79
CA LEU A 366 6.86 6.17 27.60
C LEU A 366 7.48 7.56 27.44
N ARG A 367 8.79 7.63 27.19
CA ARG A 367 9.53 8.90 27.11
C ARG A 367 9.94 9.21 25.67
N ALA A 368 10.49 10.41 25.43
CA ALA A 368 11.02 10.78 24.12
C ALA A 368 11.95 9.68 23.56
N GLY A 369 11.82 9.36 22.28
CA GLY A 369 12.62 8.31 21.64
C GLY A 369 12.21 6.86 21.97
N ASP A 370 11.16 6.63 22.77
CA ASP A 370 10.59 5.29 22.98
C ASP A 370 9.54 4.93 21.92
N LEU A 371 9.39 3.62 21.67
CA LEU A 371 8.25 3.03 20.98
C LEU A 371 7.48 2.15 21.96
N GLY A 372 6.16 2.19 21.88
CA GLY A 372 5.27 1.36 22.70
C GLY A 372 3.84 1.38 22.18
N ALA A 373 2.93 0.76 22.91
CA ALA A 373 1.50 0.73 22.59
C ALA A 373 0.66 1.31 23.74
N ALA A 374 -0.34 2.10 23.38
CA ALA A 374 -1.33 2.65 24.29
C ALA A 374 -2.67 1.94 24.12
N LEU A 375 -3.32 1.64 25.25
CA LEU A 375 -4.67 1.08 25.29
C LEU A 375 -5.67 2.16 25.78
N GLY A 376 -6.84 2.24 25.17
CA GLY A 376 -7.93 3.14 25.59
C GLY A 376 -8.19 4.33 24.65
N LEU A 377 -7.35 4.50 23.62
CA LEU A 377 -7.58 5.44 22.53
C LEU A 377 -8.61 4.83 21.57
N LYS A 378 -9.74 5.51 21.39
CA LYS A 378 -10.88 5.10 20.55
C LYS A 378 -10.92 5.84 19.22
N ASP A 379 -10.47 7.09 19.21
CA ASP A 379 -10.58 7.99 18.06
C ASP A 379 -9.23 8.24 17.38
N THR A 380 -8.12 7.77 17.95
CA THR A 380 -6.77 7.85 17.36
C THR A 380 -6.57 6.80 16.28
N PHE A 381 -6.09 7.18 15.09
CA PHE A 381 -5.77 6.27 14.00
C PHE A 381 -4.31 6.38 13.53
N THR A 382 -3.90 5.50 12.62
CA THR A 382 -2.59 5.55 11.98
C THR A 382 -2.38 6.91 11.31
N GLY A 383 -1.30 7.60 11.67
CA GLY A 383 -0.98 8.96 11.22
C GLY A 383 -1.45 10.08 12.16
N ASP A 384 -2.27 9.78 13.18
CA ASP A 384 -2.74 10.81 14.11
C ASP A 384 -1.65 11.23 15.10
N THR A 385 -1.68 12.51 15.48
CA THR A 385 -0.79 13.08 16.49
C THR A 385 -1.45 13.10 17.87
N ILE A 386 -0.73 12.62 18.88
CA ILE A 386 -1.10 12.66 20.29
C ILE A 386 -0.21 13.68 20.99
N CYS A 387 -0.81 14.71 21.58
CA CYS A 387 -0.10 15.77 22.31
C CYS A 387 -0.86 16.22 23.55
N THR A 388 -0.37 17.27 24.22
CA THR A 388 -1.16 17.99 25.22
C THR A 388 -2.03 19.05 24.53
N GLU A 389 -3.18 19.37 25.11
CA GLU A 389 -4.11 20.36 24.55
C GLU A 389 -3.53 21.78 24.55
N GLU A 390 -2.79 22.13 25.59
CA GLU A 390 -2.13 23.44 25.74
C GLU A 390 -1.01 23.65 24.72
N SER A 391 -0.44 22.57 24.19
CA SER A 391 0.67 22.57 23.25
C SER A 391 0.34 21.76 22.00
N SER A 392 -0.85 22.03 21.43
CA SER A 392 -1.35 21.36 20.23
C SER A 392 -0.41 21.53 19.04
N VAL A 393 -0.05 20.41 18.41
CA VAL A 393 0.77 20.35 17.18
C VAL A 393 0.28 19.18 16.33
N ILE A 394 0.23 19.34 15.02
CA ILE A 394 -0.08 18.27 14.07
C ILE A 394 1.23 17.89 13.39
N LEU A 395 1.77 16.71 13.70
CA LEU A 395 2.98 16.21 13.06
C LEU A 395 2.70 15.88 11.58
N GLU A 396 3.74 15.91 10.76
CA GLU A 396 3.64 15.56 9.34
C GLU A 396 3.03 14.15 9.15
N SER A 397 1.98 14.08 8.33
CA SER A 397 1.17 12.88 8.11
C SER A 397 1.90 11.83 7.27
N LEU A 398 1.37 10.62 7.30
CA LEU A 398 1.87 9.48 6.53
C LEU A 398 1.44 9.60 5.07
N PHE A 399 2.34 9.28 4.13
CA PHE A 399 1.93 9.06 2.74
C PHE A 399 1.14 7.74 2.65
N ILE A 400 -0.14 7.83 2.30
CA ILE A 400 -1.03 6.66 2.12
C ILE A 400 -1.20 6.45 0.61
N PRO A 401 -0.66 5.35 0.04
CA PRO A 401 -0.87 5.03 -1.37
C PRO A 401 -2.34 4.75 -1.69
N GLU A 402 -2.72 5.01 -2.95
CA GLU A 402 -4.03 4.64 -3.47
C GLU A 402 -4.11 3.12 -3.76
N PRO A 403 -5.24 2.45 -3.44
CA PRO A 403 -5.44 1.05 -3.78
C PRO A 403 -5.48 0.83 -5.30
N VAL A 404 -4.98 -0.31 -5.77
CA VAL A 404 -4.86 -0.61 -7.21
C VAL A 404 -5.73 -1.78 -7.69
N ILE A 405 -6.32 -2.54 -6.76
CA ILE A 405 -7.17 -3.69 -7.06
C ILE A 405 -8.46 -3.63 -6.24
N SER A 406 -9.56 -4.12 -6.80
CA SER A 406 -10.87 -4.13 -6.14
C SER A 406 -11.60 -5.46 -6.35
N VAL A 407 -12.28 -5.95 -5.32
CA VAL A 407 -13.16 -7.13 -5.38
C VAL A 407 -14.49 -6.84 -4.70
N ALA A 408 -15.55 -7.50 -5.18
CA ALA A 408 -16.86 -7.44 -4.52
C ALA A 408 -16.96 -8.54 -3.45
N VAL A 409 -17.55 -8.18 -2.31
CA VAL A 409 -17.78 -9.10 -1.18
C VAL A 409 -19.25 -9.06 -0.80
N GLU A 410 -19.90 -10.22 -0.85
CA GLU A 410 -21.32 -10.36 -0.53
C GLU A 410 -21.55 -11.33 0.63
N PRO A 411 -22.30 -10.93 1.68
CA PRO A 411 -22.61 -11.83 2.79
C PRO A 411 -23.57 -12.93 2.33
N LYS A 412 -23.39 -14.17 2.80
CA LYS A 412 -24.31 -15.27 2.47
C LYS A 412 -25.66 -15.14 3.15
N THR A 413 -25.69 -14.53 4.34
CA THR A 413 -26.92 -14.35 5.13
C THR A 413 -27.02 -12.93 5.69
N LYS A 414 -28.24 -12.53 6.11
CA LYS A 414 -28.45 -11.23 6.77
C LYS A 414 -27.67 -11.10 8.10
N GLN A 415 -27.45 -12.19 8.82
CA GLN A 415 -26.65 -12.16 10.06
C GLN A 415 -25.17 -11.90 9.76
N ASP A 416 -24.67 -12.43 8.65
CA ASP A 416 -23.30 -12.20 8.22
C ASP A 416 -23.09 -10.78 7.68
N MET A 417 -24.15 -10.07 7.26
CA MET A 417 -24.07 -8.66 6.89
C MET A 417 -23.59 -7.76 8.04
N GLU A 418 -24.10 -7.97 9.26
CA GLU A 418 -23.67 -7.21 10.44
C GLU A 418 -22.22 -7.55 10.83
N LYS A 419 -21.85 -8.83 10.75
CA LYS A 419 -20.47 -9.26 11.04
C LYS A 419 -19.49 -8.72 10.00
N LEU A 420 -19.88 -8.76 8.72
CA LEU A 420 -19.12 -8.23 7.60
C LEU A 420 -18.84 -6.74 7.80
N SER A 421 -19.87 -5.95 8.11
CA SER A 421 -19.70 -4.51 8.37
C SER A 421 -18.72 -4.23 9.51
N LYS A 422 -18.79 -5.00 10.60
CA LYS A 422 -17.85 -4.86 11.73
C LYS A 422 -16.43 -5.27 11.37
N ALA A 423 -16.27 -6.37 10.62
CA ALA A 423 -14.96 -6.87 10.19
C ALA A 423 -14.29 -5.89 9.22
N LEU A 424 -15.02 -5.43 8.20
CA LEU A 424 -14.54 -4.47 7.22
C LEU A 424 -14.14 -3.14 7.86
N GLN A 425 -14.92 -2.65 8.82
CA GLN A 425 -14.55 -1.47 9.59
C GLN A 425 -13.26 -1.71 10.37
N SER A 426 -13.18 -2.80 11.14
CA SER A 426 -11.98 -3.12 11.93
C SER A 426 -10.72 -3.24 11.06
N LEU A 427 -10.81 -3.88 9.90
CA LEU A 427 -9.69 -4.04 8.97
C LEU A 427 -9.29 -2.71 8.32
N SER A 428 -10.25 -1.86 7.96
CA SER A 428 -9.98 -0.52 7.40
C SER A 428 -9.37 0.44 8.43
N GLU A 429 -9.70 0.26 9.71
CA GLU A 429 -9.05 1.01 10.80
C GLU A 429 -7.58 0.58 11.01
N GLU A 430 -7.26 -0.71 10.81
CA GLU A 430 -5.88 -1.24 10.89
C GLU A 430 -5.01 -0.86 9.69
N ASP A 431 -5.59 -0.86 8.49
CA ASP A 431 -4.91 -0.56 7.23
C ASP A 431 -5.63 0.55 6.44
N PRO A 432 -5.05 1.78 6.38
CA PRO A 432 -5.65 2.89 5.65
C PRO A 432 -5.61 2.73 4.11
N THR A 433 -4.82 1.78 3.59
CA THR A 433 -4.82 1.42 2.16
C THR A 433 -5.91 0.40 1.83
N PHE A 434 -6.60 -0.14 2.84
CA PHE A 434 -7.80 -0.93 2.63
C PHE A 434 -9.03 -0.04 2.63
N ARG A 435 -9.65 0.11 1.45
CA ARG A 435 -10.85 0.93 1.27
C ARG A 435 -12.08 0.08 1.08
N VAL A 436 -13.16 0.53 1.70
CA VAL A 436 -14.47 -0.11 1.61
C VAL A 436 -15.45 0.92 1.09
N SER A 437 -16.12 0.59 -0.01
CA SER A 437 -17.13 1.44 -0.62
C SER A 437 -18.37 0.61 -0.96
N ILE A 438 -19.53 1.25 -0.96
CA ILE A 438 -20.75 0.65 -1.50
C ILE A 438 -20.95 1.23 -2.90
N ASP A 439 -20.97 0.37 -3.90
CA ASP A 439 -21.29 0.77 -5.26
C ASP A 439 -22.77 1.18 -5.32
N GLN A 440 -23.05 2.43 -5.72
CA GLN A 440 -24.41 2.98 -5.62
C GLN A 440 -25.38 2.39 -6.64
N GLU A 441 -24.88 1.82 -7.74
CA GLU A 441 -25.72 1.28 -8.81
C GLU A 441 -26.06 -0.19 -8.54
N THR A 442 -25.06 -0.96 -8.13
CA THR A 442 -25.18 -2.41 -7.90
C THR A 442 -25.50 -2.74 -6.44
N ASN A 443 -25.35 -1.77 -5.52
CA ASN A 443 -25.45 -1.94 -4.07
C ASN A 443 -24.50 -3.01 -3.51
N GLN A 444 -23.44 -3.35 -4.25
CA GLN A 444 -22.42 -4.28 -3.80
C GLN A 444 -21.43 -3.58 -2.86
N THR A 445 -20.99 -4.31 -1.84
CA THR A 445 -19.84 -3.88 -1.04
C THR A 445 -18.58 -4.21 -1.82
N VAL A 446 -17.86 -3.18 -2.26
CA VAL A 446 -16.58 -3.28 -2.97
C VAL A 446 -15.47 -2.97 -1.99
N ILE A 447 -14.50 -3.87 -1.90
CA ILE A 447 -13.28 -3.68 -1.12
C ILE A 447 -12.11 -3.49 -2.08
N ALA A 448 -11.21 -2.56 -1.75
CA ALA A 448 -10.04 -2.24 -2.55
C ALA A 448 -8.76 -2.30 -1.72
N GLY A 449 -7.67 -2.77 -2.33
CA GLY A 449 -6.39 -2.96 -1.69
C GLY A 449 -5.20 -2.76 -2.63
N MET A 450 -4.00 -2.95 -2.08
CA MET A 450 -2.72 -2.69 -2.75
C MET A 450 -2.29 -3.77 -3.76
N GLY A 451 -2.99 -4.90 -3.79
CA GLY A 451 -2.70 -6.02 -4.67
C GLY A 451 -3.53 -7.25 -4.33
N GLU A 452 -3.35 -8.32 -5.11
CA GLU A 452 -4.10 -9.56 -4.97
C GLU A 452 -3.80 -10.28 -3.65
N LEU A 453 -2.52 -10.39 -3.28
CA LEU A 453 -2.11 -11.01 -2.02
C LEU A 453 -2.61 -10.20 -0.82
N HIS A 454 -2.63 -8.87 -0.93
CA HIS A 454 -3.23 -8.01 0.10
C HIS A 454 -4.70 -8.39 0.35
N LEU A 455 -5.52 -8.38 -0.69
CA LEU A 455 -6.95 -8.68 -0.55
C LEU A 455 -7.21 -10.12 -0.15
N GLU A 456 -6.43 -11.07 -0.65
CA GLU A 456 -6.54 -12.48 -0.27
C GLU A 456 -6.35 -12.67 1.24
N ILE A 457 -5.34 -12.02 1.83
CA ILE A 457 -5.08 -12.09 3.27
C ILE A 457 -6.18 -11.39 4.06
N LEU A 458 -6.62 -10.19 3.64
CA LEU A 458 -7.71 -9.49 4.35
C LEU A 458 -9.03 -10.26 4.31
N VAL A 459 -9.32 -10.90 3.19
CA VAL A 459 -10.48 -11.78 3.02
C VAL A 459 -10.33 -13.02 3.92
N ASP A 460 -9.18 -13.69 3.94
CA ASP A 460 -8.95 -14.84 4.81
C ASP A 460 -9.06 -14.45 6.30
N ARG A 461 -8.51 -13.30 6.71
CA ARG A 461 -8.66 -12.75 8.07
C ARG A 461 -10.15 -12.50 8.39
N MET A 462 -10.89 -11.90 7.47
CA MET A 462 -12.34 -11.70 7.63
C MET A 462 -13.10 -13.02 7.80
N LEU A 463 -12.78 -14.04 7.01
CA LEU A 463 -13.43 -15.35 7.08
C LEU A 463 -13.05 -16.12 8.37
N ARG A 464 -11.77 -16.11 8.76
CA ARG A 464 -11.25 -16.90 9.90
C ARG A 464 -11.38 -16.17 11.25
N GLU A 465 -10.88 -14.93 11.35
CA GLU A 465 -10.83 -14.17 12.61
C GLU A 465 -12.24 -13.70 13.01
N PHE A 466 -13.00 -13.18 12.05
CA PHE A 466 -14.34 -12.63 12.30
C PHE A 466 -15.48 -13.63 12.05
N ARG A 467 -15.18 -14.82 11.52
CA ARG A 467 -16.16 -15.90 11.23
C ARG A 467 -17.32 -15.41 10.37
N VAL A 468 -17.00 -14.62 9.35
CA VAL A 468 -17.95 -14.13 8.35
C VAL A 468 -18.06 -15.17 7.24
N GLU A 469 -19.27 -15.51 6.82
CA GLU A 469 -19.48 -16.25 5.59
C GLU A 469 -19.83 -15.30 4.44
N ALA A 470 -18.90 -15.12 3.51
CA ALA A 470 -19.07 -14.23 2.36
C ALA A 470 -18.62 -14.90 1.05
N ASN A 471 -19.21 -14.47 -0.06
CA ASN A 471 -18.78 -14.81 -1.42
C ASN A 471 -17.89 -13.68 -1.95
N ILE A 472 -16.82 -14.03 -2.64
CA ILE A 472 -15.88 -13.08 -3.25
C ILE A 472 -15.97 -13.22 -4.76
N GLY A 473 -16.04 -12.10 -5.46
CA GLY A 473 -16.10 -12.08 -6.93
C GLY A 473 -15.59 -10.78 -7.53
N ALA A 474 -15.53 -10.74 -8.86
CA ALA A 474 -15.27 -9.50 -9.58
C ALA A 474 -16.43 -8.51 -9.35
N PRO A 475 -16.14 -7.20 -9.19
CA PRO A 475 -17.17 -6.17 -9.16
C PRO A 475 -18.05 -6.24 -10.41
N GLN A 476 -19.36 -5.99 -10.24
CA GLN A 476 -20.25 -5.89 -11.39
C GLN A 476 -19.94 -4.64 -12.21
N VAL A 477 -19.97 -4.77 -13.53
CA VAL A 477 -19.80 -3.65 -14.44
C VAL A 477 -21.17 -3.02 -14.69
N ALA A 478 -21.26 -1.71 -14.48
CA ALA A 478 -22.44 -0.91 -14.77
C ALA A 478 -22.60 -0.69 -16.29
N TYR A 479 -23.10 -1.69 -17.01
CA TYR A 479 -23.46 -1.55 -18.42
C TYR A 479 -24.64 -0.61 -18.60
N ARG A 480 -24.81 -0.09 -19.82
CA ARG A 480 -25.96 0.72 -20.24
C ARG A 480 -26.54 0.20 -21.54
N GLU A 481 -27.75 0.61 -21.86
CA GLU A 481 -28.39 0.30 -23.14
C GLU A 481 -28.62 1.59 -23.92
N THR A 482 -28.50 1.55 -25.24
CA THR A 482 -28.96 2.65 -26.11
C THR A 482 -29.45 2.09 -27.44
N VAL A 483 -29.84 2.96 -28.38
CA VAL A 483 -30.36 2.58 -29.70
C VAL A 483 -29.58 3.24 -30.81
N ARG A 484 -29.59 2.66 -32.01
CA ARG A 484 -28.88 3.23 -33.18
C ARG A 484 -29.79 3.92 -34.19
N LYS A 485 -31.09 3.59 -34.19
CA LYS A 485 -32.02 4.00 -35.25
C LYS A 485 -33.19 4.76 -34.67
N ALA A 486 -33.60 5.82 -35.37
CA ALA A 486 -34.87 6.45 -35.10
C ALA A 486 -36.03 5.57 -35.56
N VAL A 487 -37.04 5.38 -34.71
CA VAL A 487 -38.23 4.55 -34.99
C VAL A 487 -39.49 5.18 -34.42
N LYS A 488 -40.63 4.83 -35.02
CA LYS A 488 -41.95 5.15 -34.49
C LYS A 488 -42.56 3.89 -33.89
N ALA A 489 -43.13 4.00 -32.69
CA ALA A 489 -43.81 2.89 -32.02
C ALA A 489 -45.09 3.37 -31.35
N GLU A 490 -46.03 2.45 -31.15
CA GLU A 490 -47.26 2.67 -30.43
C GLU A 490 -47.29 1.81 -29.16
N GLY A 491 -47.87 2.33 -28.09
CA GLY A 491 -48.17 1.57 -26.88
C GLY A 491 -49.64 1.72 -26.57
N LYS A 492 -50.39 0.62 -26.68
CA LYS A 492 -51.83 0.59 -26.46
C LYS A 492 -52.17 -0.41 -25.35
N PHE A 493 -52.69 0.12 -24.25
CA PHE A 493 -53.14 -0.67 -23.11
C PHE A 493 -54.66 -0.61 -23.02
N VAL A 494 -55.32 -1.75 -23.24
CA VAL A 494 -56.77 -1.91 -23.11
C VAL A 494 -57.05 -3.11 -22.24
N ARG A 495 -57.71 -2.91 -21.10
CA ARG A 495 -58.09 -4.00 -20.19
C ARG A 495 -59.51 -3.81 -19.68
N GLN A 496 -60.35 -4.82 -19.94
CA GLN A 496 -61.67 -4.98 -19.35
C GLN A 496 -61.62 -6.15 -18.37
N SER A 497 -61.10 -5.90 -17.17
CA SER A 497 -61.49 -6.70 -15.98
C SER A 497 -62.82 -6.15 -15.49
N GLY A 498 -63.72 -6.98 -14.93
CA GLY A 498 -65.13 -6.65 -14.62
C GLY A 498 -65.45 -5.49 -13.64
N GLY A 499 -64.60 -4.45 -13.57
CA GLY A 499 -64.82 -3.13 -12.95
C GLY A 499 -64.60 -1.99 -13.98
N LYS A 500 -64.11 -0.81 -13.53
CA LYS A 500 -63.79 0.32 -14.44
C LYS A 500 -62.78 -0.12 -15.51
N GLY A 501 -63.07 0.17 -16.78
CA GLY A 501 -62.16 -0.13 -17.88
C GLY A 501 -60.86 0.65 -17.76
N GLN A 502 -59.78 0.11 -18.31
CA GLN A 502 -58.51 0.81 -18.44
C GLN A 502 -58.14 0.96 -19.90
N TYR A 503 -57.94 2.21 -20.33
CA TYR A 503 -57.56 2.59 -21.68
C TYR A 503 -56.41 3.60 -21.65
N GLY A 504 -55.34 3.31 -22.37
CA GLY A 504 -54.25 4.26 -22.62
C GLY A 504 -53.63 3.97 -23.97
N HIS A 505 -53.42 5.00 -24.78
CA HIS A 505 -52.80 4.85 -26.09
C HIS A 505 -51.88 6.04 -26.39
N VAL A 506 -50.61 5.74 -26.64
CA VAL A 506 -49.59 6.73 -26.99
C VAL A 506 -48.79 6.26 -28.19
N VAL A 507 -48.39 7.20 -29.04
CA VAL A 507 -47.54 6.97 -30.19
C VAL A 507 -46.32 7.87 -30.06
N ILE A 508 -45.15 7.26 -30.03
CA ILE A 508 -43.88 7.95 -29.84
C ILE A 508 -42.98 7.80 -31.06
N GLN A 509 -42.14 8.81 -31.25
CA GLN A 509 -40.97 8.75 -32.11
C GLN A 509 -39.75 8.73 -31.20
N LEU A 510 -39.02 7.61 -31.22
CA LEU A 510 -37.76 7.44 -30.50
C LEU A 510 -36.60 7.71 -31.45
N GLU A 511 -35.61 8.45 -31.00
CA GLU A 511 -34.36 8.68 -31.72
C GLU A 511 -33.18 8.64 -30.74
N PRO A 512 -31.97 8.25 -31.21
CA PRO A 512 -30.77 8.31 -30.38
C PRO A 512 -30.45 9.77 -30.00
N GLY A 513 -30.11 9.98 -28.72
CA GLY A 513 -29.61 11.24 -28.19
C GLY A 513 -28.11 11.41 -28.42
N GLU A 514 -27.57 12.56 -28.00
CA GLU A 514 -26.11 12.74 -27.95
C GLU A 514 -25.53 12.00 -26.73
N PRO A 515 -24.28 11.51 -26.80
CA PRO A 515 -23.66 10.81 -25.66
C PRO A 515 -23.68 11.67 -24.38
N GLY A 516 -24.23 11.11 -23.30
CA GLY A 516 -24.32 11.78 -22.00
C GLY A 516 -25.55 12.68 -21.80
N THR A 517 -26.49 12.75 -22.76
CA THR A 517 -27.75 13.49 -22.57
C THR A 517 -28.77 12.73 -21.71
N GLY A 518 -28.61 11.41 -21.54
CA GLY A 518 -29.56 10.60 -20.78
C GLY A 518 -30.91 10.45 -21.50
N PHE A 519 -32.01 10.42 -20.75
CA PHE A 519 -33.36 10.32 -21.31
C PHE A 519 -34.03 11.69 -21.43
N GLU A 520 -34.32 12.10 -22.67
CA GLU A 520 -35.05 13.34 -22.98
C GLU A 520 -36.47 13.04 -23.46
N PHE A 521 -37.45 13.69 -22.85
CA PHE A 521 -38.84 13.61 -23.28
C PHE A 521 -39.30 14.93 -23.92
N VAL A 522 -39.95 14.83 -25.08
CA VAL A 522 -40.51 15.99 -25.79
C VAL A 522 -41.97 15.71 -26.14
N SER A 523 -42.88 16.57 -25.70
CA SER A 523 -44.30 16.47 -26.11
C SER A 523 -44.57 17.35 -27.33
N LYS A 524 -45.02 16.74 -28.44
CA LYS A 524 -45.49 17.42 -29.67
C LYS A 524 -46.95 17.08 -29.98
N ILE A 525 -47.77 16.82 -28.97
CA ILE A 525 -49.20 16.56 -29.14
C ILE A 525 -49.89 17.79 -29.77
N VAL A 526 -50.62 17.57 -30.87
CA VAL A 526 -51.41 18.59 -31.56
C VAL A 526 -52.89 18.33 -31.34
N GLY A 527 -53.67 19.36 -31.00
CA GLY A 527 -55.14 19.27 -30.94
C GLY A 527 -55.73 18.53 -29.74
N GLY A 528 -54.92 18.15 -28.73
CA GLY A 528 -55.42 17.54 -27.49
C GLY A 528 -55.82 16.07 -27.60
N THR A 529 -55.29 15.33 -28.59
CA THR A 529 -55.51 13.87 -28.76
C THR A 529 -55.09 13.05 -27.53
N VAL A 530 -54.18 13.59 -26.72
CA VAL A 530 -53.89 13.14 -25.36
C VAL A 530 -54.08 14.34 -24.41
N PRO A 531 -54.97 14.25 -23.40
CA PRO A 531 -55.13 15.27 -22.36
C PRO A 531 -53.80 15.57 -21.64
N LYS A 532 -53.57 16.84 -21.27
CA LYS A 532 -52.32 17.27 -20.61
C LYS A 532 -52.05 16.52 -19.30
N GLU A 533 -53.10 16.14 -18.60
CA GLU A 533 -53.03 15.35 -17.35
C GLU A 533 -52.43 13.95 -17.54
N TYR A 534 -52.48 13.37 -18.75
CA TYR A 534 -51.95 12.03 -19.02
C TYR A 534 -50.55 12.03 -19.65
N ILE A 535 -50.04 13.20 -20.05
CA ILE A 535 -48.68 13.33 -20.62
C ILE A 535 -47.61 13.01 -19.58
N GLY A 536 -47.71 13.59 -18.37
CA GLY A 536 -46.77 13.33 -17.27
C GLY A 536 -46.73 11.85 -16.85
N PRO A 537 -47.89 11.17 -16.64
CA PRO A 537 -47.93 9.73 -16.39
C PRO A 537 -47.30 8.90 -17.51
N ALA A 538 -47.53 9.25 -18.79
CA ALA A 538 -46.93 8.55 -19.92
C ALA A 538 -45.39 8.71 -19.94
N GLU A 539 -44.89 9.92 -19.71
CA GLU A 539 -43.45 10.21 -19.56
C GLU A 539 -42.84 9.39 -18.41
N GLN A 540 -43.49 9.40 -17.24
CA GLN A 540 -43.03 8.63 -16.08
C GLN A 540 -42.97 7.14 -16.37
N GLY A 541 -43.95 6.60 -17.11
CA GLY A 541 -43.97 5.21 -17.54
C GLY A 541 -42.85 4.86 -18.54
N MET A 542 -42.45 5.80 -19.39
CA MET A 542 -41.30 5.64 -20.28
C MET A 542 -39.99 5.67 -19.48
N LYS A 543 -39.85 6.65 -18.58
CA LYS A 543 -38.66 6.82 -17.75
C LYS A 543 -38.38 5.60 -16.87
N GLU A 544 -39.40 5.08 -16.18
CA GLU A 544 -39.28 3.87 -15.35
C GLU A 544 -38.89 2.64 -16.17
N ALA A 545 -39.38 2.52 -17.41
CA ALA A 545 -39.01 1.43 -18.30
C ALA A 545 -37.55 1.55 -18.79
N CYS A 546 -37.08 2.77 -19.03
CA CYS A 546 -35.67 3.03 -19.34
C CYS A 546 -34.78 2.71 -18.13
N GLU A 547 -35.18 3.08 -16.90
CA GLU A 547 -34.43 2.77 -15.68
C GLU A 547 -34.31 1.25 -15.43
N SER A 548 -35.36 0.47 -15.72
CA SER A 548 -35.35 -0.99 -15.55
C SER A 548 -34.56 -1.75 -16.63
N GLY A 549 -34.19 -1.09 -17.72
CA GLY A 549 -33.63 -1.73 -18.91
C GLY A 549 -34.61 -2.57 -19.71
N ILE A 550 -34.27 -2.85 -20.98
CA ILE A 550 -35.17 -3.49 -21.95
C ILE A 550 -34.50 -4.71 -22.60
N LEU A 551 -33.22 -4.63 -22.91
CA LEU A 551 -32.46 -5.67 -23.60
C LEU A 551 -31.89 -6.72 -22.65
N ALA A 552 -31.13 -6.27 -21.66
CA ALA A 552 -30.42 -7.07 -20.66
C ALA A 552 -30.67 -6.56 -19.22
N GLY A 553 -31.59 -5.62 -19.04
CA GLY A 553 -31.98 -5.11 -17.72
C GLY A 553 -31.06 -4.01 -17.18
N TYR A 554 -30.31 -3.35 -18.07
CA TYR A 554 -29.47 -2.21 -17.72
C TYR A 554 -30.14 -0.89 -18.12
N PRO A 555 -29.92 0.21 -17.37
CA PRO A 555 -30.56 1.48 -17.67
C PRO A 555 -30.30 1.95 -19.11
N VAL A 556 -31.38 2.33 -19.79
CA VAL A 556 -31.33 2.83 -21.17
C VAL A 556 -31.06 4.33 -21.17
N ILE A 557 -30.00 4.77 -21.83
CA ILE A 557 -29.51 6.15 -21.84
C ILE A 557 -29.35 6.68 -23.28
N ASP A 558 -29.15 7.99 -23.37
CA ASP A 558 -28.91 8.73 -24.62
C ASP A 558 -30.03 8.49 -25.64
N LEU A 559 -31.25 8.82 -25.22
CA LEU A 559 -32.48 8.66 -25.99
C LEU A 559 -33.30 9.93 -25.95
N ARG A 560 -33.91 10.28 -27.08
CA ARG A 560 -34.96 11.29 -27.15
C ARG A 560 -36.28 10.65 -27.56
N ALA A 561 -37.27 10.68 -26.66
CA ALA A 561 -38.61 10.20 -26.89
C ALA A 561 -39.57 11.37 -27.15
N THR A 562 -40.06 11.49 -28.38
CA THR A 562 -41.03 12.51 -28.76
C THR A 562 -42.44 11.90 -28.80
N LEU A 563 -43.35 12.37 -27.94
CA LEU A 563 -44.77 12.01 -28.01
C LEU A 563 -45.44 12.77 -29.17
N VAL A 564 -45.83 12.04 -30.21
CA VAL A 564 -46.34 12.62 -31.47
C VAL A 564 -47.84 12.47 -31.65
N ASP A 565 -48.43 11.41 -31.08
CA ASP A 565 -49.86 11.13 -31.21
C ASP A 565 -50.34 10.21 -30.08
N GLY A 566 -51.64 9.94 -30.01
CA GLY A 566 -52.24 9.03 -29.05
C GLY A 566 -53.77 9.09 -29.09
N SER A 567 -54.43 8.30 -28.25
CA SER A 567 -55.87 8.41 -28.08
C SER A 567 -56.27 8.11 -26.64
N TYR A 568 -57.43 8.61 -26.25
CA TYR A 568 -58.03 8.34 -24.94
C TYR A 568 -59.51 8.00 -25.09
N HIS A 569 -60.07 7.39 -24.06
CA HIS A 569 -61.50 7.14 -23.87
C HIS A 569 -61.99 7.88 -22.62
N GLU A 570 -63.08 8.64 -22.72
CA GLU A 570 -63.51 9.57 -21.65
C GLU A 570 -63.78 8.89 -20.30
N VAL A 571 -64.23 7.63 -20.31
CA VAL A 571 -64.67 6.92 -19.08
C VAL A 571 -63.61 5.93 -18.58
N ASP A 572 -62.84 5.35 -19.50
CA ASP A 572 -61.93 4.23 -19.21
C ASP A 572 -60.46 4.66 -19.15
N SER A 573 -60.14 5.91 -19.48
CA SER A 573 -58.78 6.41 -19.36
C SER A 573 -58.41 6.71 -17.93
N SER A 574 -57.17 6.42 -17.57
CA SER A 574 -56.61 6.71 -16.25
C SER A 574 -55.12 6.99 -16.36
N GLU A 575 -54.57 7.71 -15.38
CA GLU A 575 -53.14 7.98 -15.29
C GLU A 575 -52.31 6.68 -15.33
N MET A 576 -52.76 5.65 -14.62
CA MET A 576 -52.11 4.34 -14.62
C MET A 576 -52.13 3.67 -16.00
N ALA A 577 -53.23 3.79 -16.75
CA ALA A 577 -53.32 3.23 -18.09
C ALA A 577 -52.37 3.92 -19.08
N PHE A 578 -52.22 5.25 -19.00
CA PHE A 578 -51.25 6.00 -19.81
C PHE A 578 -49.80 5.75 -19.39
N LYS A 579 -49.55 5.55 -18.10
CA LYS A 579 -48.24 5.11 -17.60
C LYS A 579 -47.83 3.74 -18.17
N ILE A 580 -48.74 2.77 -18.15
CA ILE A 580 -48.50 1.44 -18.75
C ILE A 580 -48.33 1.56 -20.27
N ALA A 581 -49.17 2.36 -20.94
CA ALA A 581 -49.07 2.59 -22.38
C ALA A 581 -47.72 3.22 -22.77
N GLY A 582 -47.22 4.20 -22.01
CA GLY A 582 -45.88 4.79 -22.18
C GLY A 582 -44.77 3.74 -22.03
N SER A 583 -44.84 2.91 -20.98
CA SER A 583 -43.90 1.81 -20.77
C SER A 583 -43.89 0.80 -21.94
N MET A 584 -45.07 0.45 -22.48
CA MET A 584 -45.18 -0.44 -23.64
C MET A 584 -44.59 0.20 -24.90
N ALA A 585 -44.90 1.48 -25.15
CA ALA A 585 -44.43 2.20 -26.33
C ALA A 585 -42.90 2.28 -26.39
N ILE A 586 -42.24 2.62 -25.28
CA ILE A 586 -40.77 2.71 -25.25
C ILE A 586 -40.11 1.34 -25.38
N LYS A 587 -40.68 0.29 -24.77
CA LYS A 587 -40.19 -1.09 -24.91
C LYS A 587 -40.24 -1.57 -26.36
N GLU A 588 -41.36 -1.31 -27.04
CA GLU A 588 -41.51 -1.66 -28.45
C GLU A 588 -40.59 -0.82 -29.35
N ALA A 589 -40.46 0.48 -29.06
CA ALA A 589 -39.55 1.36 -29.79
C ALA A 589 -38.10 0.88 -29.68
N VAL A 590 -37.59 0.68 -28.47
CA VAL A 590 -36.20 0.25 -28.25
C VAL A 590 -35.90 -1.07 -28.95
N MET A 591 -36.82 -2.05 -28.90
CA MET A 591 -36.66 -3.33 -29.60
C MET A 591 -36.59 -3.20 -31.13
N LYS A 592 -37.32 -2.23 -31.72
CA LYS A 592 -37.26 -1.94 -33.18
C LYS A 592 -36.08 -1.05 -33.57
N ALA A 593 -35.51 -0.31 -32.62
CA ALA A 593 -34.49 0.71 -32.83
C ALA A 593 -33.05 0.16 -32.94
N SER A 594 -32.88 -1.15 -33.08
CA SER A 594 -31.58 -1.83 -33.07
C SER A 594 -30.79 -1.53 -31.79
N PRO A 595 -31.27 -2.03 -30.63
CA PRO A 595 -30.69 -1.72 -29.33
C PRO A 595 -29.29 -2.33 -29.19
N VAL A 596 -28.45 -1.66 -28.40
CA VAL A 596 -27.06 -2.06 -28.14
C VAL A 596 -26.71 -1.91 -26.67
N LEU A 597 -25.73 -2.69 -26.23
CA LEU A 597 -25.10 -2.51 -24.93
C LEU A 597 -23.92 -1.55 -25.04
N LEU A 598 -23.77 -0.74 -24.01
CA LEU A 598 -22.63 0.12 -23.78
C LEU A 598 -21.88 -0.36 -22.55
N GLU A 599 -20.54 -0.34 -22.62
CA GLU A 599 -19.64 -0.61 -21.49
C GLU A 599 -18.90 0.68 -21.07
N PRO A 600 -18.56 0.81 -19.78
CA PRO A 600 -17.78 1.93 -19.31
C PRO A 600 -16.31 1.80 -19.76
N MET A 601 -15.83 2.83 -20.43
CA MET A 601 -14.44 2.98 -20.85
C MET A 601 -13.66 3.81 -19.83
N MET A 602 -12.52 3.28 -19.41
CA MET A 602 -11.60 3.94 -18.49
C MET A 602 -10.49 4.61 -19.29
N LYS A 603 -10.16 5.85 -18.96
CA LYS A 603 -8.91 6.47 -19.38
C LYS A 603 -7.82 6.00 -18.42
N VAL A 604 -6.87 5.24 -18.95
CA VAL A 604 -5.78 4.60 -18.23
C VAL A 604 -4.48 5.32 -18.57
N GLU A 605 -3.72 5.67 -17.55
CA GLU A 605 -2.36 6.17 -17.68
C GLU A 605 -1.41 5.17 -17.02
N VAL A 606 -0.37 4.77 -17.75
CA VAL A 606 0.61 3.77 -17.32
C VAL A 606 2.00 4.37 -17.38
N GLU A 607 2.75 4.27 -16.29
CA GLU A 607 4.12 4.76 -16.16
C GLU A 607 5.06 3.58 -15.91
N VAL A 608 6.05 3.40 -16.79
CA VAL A 608 7.01 2.28 -16.77
C VAL A 608 8.38 2.72 -17.24
N PRO A 609 9.47 2.04 -16.84
CA PRO A 609 10.75 2.20 -17.51
C PRO A 609 10.64 1.90 -19.01
N GLU A 610 11.38 2.63 -19.85
CA GLU A 610 11.35 2.48 -21.32
C GLU A 610 11.58 1.04 -21.80
N ASP A 611 12.37 0.26 -21.06
CA ASP A 611 12.65 -1.16 -21.34
C ASP A 611 11.39 -2.03 -21.45
N PHE A 612 10.30 -1.66 -20.76
CA PHE A 612 9.06 -2.45 -20.69
C PHE A 612 7.92 -1.87 -21.54
N LEU A 613 8.18 -0.79 -22.29
CA LEU A 613 7.17 -0.08 -23.06
C LEU A 613 6.46 -1.01 -24.07
N GLY A 614 7.22 -1.87 -24.76
CA GLY A 614 6.68 -2.81 -25.74
C GLY A 614 5.68 -3.81 -25.12
N ASP A 615 6.02 -4.36 -23.96
CA ASP A 615 5.18 -5.35 -23.26
C ASP A 615 3.87 -4.74 -22.76
N VAL A 616 3.92 -3.49 -22.27
CA VAL A 616 2.75 -2.74 -21.80
C VAL A 616 1.81 -2.40 -22.95
N MET A 617 2.34 -1.91 -24.07
CA MET A 617 1.52 -1.62 -25.26
C MET A 617 0.85 -2.90 -25.79
N GLY A 618 1.59 -4.01 -25.82
CA GLY A 618 1.03 -5.30 -26.19
C GLY A 618 -0.12 -5.74 -25.27
N ASP A 619 0.04 -5.54 -23.95
CA ASP A 619 -1.00 -5.86 -22.97
C ASP A 619 -2.26 -5.01 -23.14
N LEU A 620 -2.10 -3.68 -23.19
CA LEU A 620 -3.22 -2.76 -23.36
C LEU A 620 -4.02 -3.05 -24.63
N ASN A 621 -3.33 -3.33 -25.74
CA ASN A 621 -4.00 -3.73 -26.99
C ASN A 621 -4.74 -5.07 -26.85
N SER A 622 -4.16 -6.05 -26.15
CA SER A 622 -4.81 -7.35 -25.91
C SER A 622 -6.11 -7.22 -25.10
N ARG A 623 -6.19 -6.18 -24.25
CA ARG A 623 -7.36 -5.81 -23.44
C ARG A 623 -8.36 -4.90 -24.16
N ARG A 624 -8.32 -4.84 -25.49
CA ARG A 624 -9.17 -3.95 -26.31
C ARG A 624 -8.92 -2.46 -26.01
N GLY A 625 -7.74 -2.13 -25.48
CA GLY A 625 -7.33 -0.76 -25.23
C GLY A 625 -7.01 -0.01 -26.50
N GLN A 626 -7.41 1.25 -26.56
CA GLN A 626 -7.08 2.18 -27.64
C GLN A 626 -6.02 3.16 -27.12
N ILE A 627 -4.79 3.05 -27.62
CA ILE A 627 -3.70 3.97 -27.23
C ILE A 627 -4.00 5.36 -27.80
N GLU A 628 -4.06 6.38 -26.94
CA GLU A 628 -4.28 7.78 -27.33
C GLU A 628 -2.97 8.55 -27.44
N GLY A 629 -1.97 8.21 -26.61
CA GLY A 629 -0.72 8.93 -26.56
C GLY A 629 0.38 8.18 -25.84
N MET A 630 1.62 8.59 -26.15
CA MET A 630 2.84 8.09 -25.53
C MET A 630 3.82 9.25 -25.39
N GLY A 631 4.47 9.33 -24.23
CA GLY A 631 5.58 10.23 -23.97
C GLY A 631 6.67 9.51 -23.20
N SER A 632 7.89 10.01 -23.25
CA SER A 632 8.93 9.59 -22.33
C SER A 632 9.67 10.78 -21.75
N GLU A 633 9.97 10.70 -20.45
CA GLU A 633 10.66 11.72 -19.70
C GLU A 633 11.60 11.03 -18.71
N GLU A 634 12.89 11.42 -18.72
CA GLU A 634 13.93 10.88 -17.82
C GLU A 634 14.04 9.33 -17.77
N GLY A 635 13.74 8.63 -18.88
CA GLY A 635 13.81 7.17 -18.97
C GLY A 635 12.57 6.44 -18.42
N ILE A 636 11.53 7.20 -18.05
CA ILE A 636 10.18 6.69 -17.73
C ILE A 636 9.28 6.99 -18.93
N ALA A 637 8.71 5.94 -19.50
CA ALA A 637 7.67 6.04 -20.52
C ALA A 637 6.29 6.13 -19.87
N LYS A 638 5.48 7.05 -20.37
CA LYS A 638 4.07 7.22 -20.02
C LYS A 638 3.19 6.89 -21.22
N VAL A 639 2.24 5.98 -21.02
CA VAL A 639 1.29 5.53 -22.04
C VAL A 639 -0.12 5.87 -21.58
N THR A 640 -0.89 6.56 -22.42
CA THR A 640 -2.29 6.88 -22.17
C THR A 640 -3.17 6.09 -23.13
N ALA A 641 -4.18 5.40 -22.60
CA ALA A 641 -5.09 4.57 -23.38
C ALA A 641 -6.52 4.60 -22.84
N LYS A 642 -7.50 4.30 -23.69
CA LYS A 642 -8.89 4.02 -23.29
C LYS A 642 -9.13 2.52 -23.28
N VAL A 643 -9.49 1.96 -22.13
CA VAL A 643 -9.66 0.51 -21.96
C VAL A 643 -11.01 0.22 -21.29
N PRO A 644 -11.76 -0.80 -21.73
CA PRO A 644 -13.00 -1.18 -21.06
C PRO A 644 -12.75 -1.60 -19.60
N LEU A 645 -13.57 -1.12 -18.66
CA LEU A 645 -13.41 -1.45 -17.23
C LEU A 645 -13.43 -2.97 -16.98
N ALA A 646 -14.24 -3.71 -17.73
CA ALA A 646 -14.34 -5.16 -17.64
C ALA A 646 -13.00 -5.89 -17.90
N GLU A 647 -12.13 -5.30 -18.73
CA GLU A 647 -10.82 -5.86 -19.07
C GLU A 647 -9.72 -5.39 -18.11
N MET A 648 -10.02 -4.45 -17.20
CA MET A 648 -9.06 -3.88 -16.25
C MET A 648 -9.03 -4.64 -14.92
N PHE A 649 -9.95 -5.58 -14.69
CA PHE A 649 -9.90 -6.43 -13.51
C PHE A 649 -8.60 -7.25 -13.48
N GLY A 650 -7.85 -7.15 -12.38
CA GLY A 650 -6.56 -7.82 -12.23
C GLY A 650 -5.38 -7.14 -12.94
N TYR A 651 -5.59 -6.01 -13.64
CA TYR A 651 -4.54 -5.34 -14.40
C TYR A 651 -3.30 -4.99 -13.57
N ALA A 652 -3.49 -4.63 -12.29
CA ALA A 652 -2.40 -4.37 -11.35
C ALA A 652 -1.42 -5.55 -11.20
N THR A 653 -1.91 -6.79 -11.23
CA THR A 653 -1.08 -8.00 -11.17
C THR A 653 -0.32 -8.20 -12.48
N ASP A 654 -1.02 -8.04 -13.61
CA ASP A 654 -0.45 -8.29 -14.93
C ASP A 654 0.62 -7.26 -15.31
N ILE A 655 0.38 -5.98 -15.05
CA ILE A 655 1.38 -4.93 -15.29
C ILE A 655 2.62 -5.15 -14.42
N ARG A 656 2.46 -5.51 -13.14
CA ARG A 656 3.60 -5.81 -12.25
C ARG A 656 4.38 -7.01 -12.76
N SER A 657 3.71 -8.06 -13.22
CA SER A 657 4.39 -9.22 -13.82
C SER A 657 5.23 -8.82 -15.03
N LYS A 658 4.64 -8.05 -15.96
CA LYS A 658 5.31 -7.61 -17.20
C LYS A 658 6.45 -6.60 -16.98
N THR A 659 6.35 -5.77 -15.94
CA THR A 659 7.30 -4.68 -15.66
C THR A 659 8.25 -5.00 -14.50
N GLN A 660 8.28 -6.26 -14.06
CA GLN A 660 9.03 -6.69 -12.87
C GLN A 660 8.68 -5.88 -11.61
N GLY A 661 7.43 -5.40 -11.51
CA GLY A 661 6.93 -4.61 -10.38
C GLY A 661 7.27 -3.12 -10.43
N ARG A 662 7.84 -2.62 -11.53
CA ARG A 662 8.19 -1.20 -11.69
C ARG A 662 7.08 -0.35 -12.31
N GLY A 663 6.06 -0.98 -12.90
CA GLY A 663 4.95 -0.30 -13.52
C GLY A 663 3.90 0.18 -12.54
N ILE A 664 3.45 1.41 -12.76
CA ILE A 664 2.37 2.06 -12.03
C ILE A 664 1.30 2.42 -13.04
N PHE A 665 0.03 2.33 -12.66
CA PHE A 665 -1.06 2.82 -13.49
C PHE A 665 -2.10 3.56 -12.65
N SER A 666 -2.83 4.46 -13.29
CA SER A 666 -4.04 5.10 -12.76
C SER A 666 -5.14 5.01 -13.80
N MET A 667 -6.40 4.99 -13.35
CA MET A 667 -7.53 5.00 -14.26
C MET A 667 -8.69 5.86 -13.75
N GLU A 668 -9.36 6.54 -14.67
CA GLU A 668 -10.54 7.37 -14.41
C GLU A 668 -11.65 7.05 -15.43
N PHE A 669 -12.92 7.20 -15.04
CA PHE A 669 -14.03 7.02 -15.97
C PHE A 669 -13.93 8.05 -17.11
N SER A 670 -14.05 7.60 -18.36
CA SER A 670 -14.04 8.48 -19.52
C SER A 670 -15.43 8.67 -20.11
N HIS A 671 -16.04 7.60 -20.59
CA HIS A 671 -17.35 7.60 -21.26
C HIS A 671 -17.88 6.17 -21.41
N TYR A 672 -19.10 6.04 -21.92
CA TYR A 672 -19.67 4.77 -22.35
C TYR A 672 -19.41 4.55 -23.84
N ASP A 673 -18.99 3.35 -24.23
CA ASP A 673 -18.78 2.96 -25.63
C ASP A 673 -19.47 1.63 -25.95
N GLU A 674 -19.69 1.38 -27.23
CA GLU A 674 -20.44 0.21 -27.70
C GLU A 674 -19.71 -1.11 -27.46
N VAL A 675 -20.39 -2.05 -26.82
CA VAL A 675 -19.85 -3.39 -26.58
C VAL A 675 -19.73 -4.18 -27.89
N PRO A 676 -18.57 -4.79 -28.18
CA PRO A 676 -18.42 -5.70 -29.31
C PRO A 676 -19.47 -6.83 -29.30
N ARG A 677 -19.99 -7.18 -30.48
CA ARG A 677 -21.13 -8.12 -30.62
C ARG A 677 -20.94 -9.45 -29.87
N ASN A 678 -19.75 -10.05 -29.96
CA ASN A 678 -19.41 -11.31 -29.30
C ASN A 678 -19.52 -11.23 -27.77
N VAL A 679 -19.17 -10.09 -27.17
CA VAL A 679 -19.26 -9.86 -25.72
C VAL A 679 -20.69 -9.54 -25.34
N ALA A 680 -21.39 -8.72 -26.14
CA ALA A 680 -22.78 -8.34 -25.89
C ALA A 680 -23.72 -9.56 -25.85
N GLU A 681 -23.57 -10.52 -26.78
CA GLU A 681 -24.39 -11.73 -26.82
C GLU A 681 -24.25 -12.58 -25.54
N ALA A 682 -23.04 -12.71 -25.00
CA ALA A 682 -22.80 -13.44 -23.76
C ALA A 682 -23.46 -12.76 -22.54
N ILE A 683 -23.39 -11.43 -22.45
CA ILE A 683 -24.02 -10.65 -21.37
C ILE A 683 -25.55 -10.79 -21.43
N ILE A 684 -26.13 -10.67 -22.63
CA ILE A 684 -27.57 -10.79 -22.84
C ILE A 684 -28.06 -12.20 -22.49
N ALA A 685 -27.29 -13.25 -22.84
CA ALA A 685 -27.65 -14.63 -22.52
C ALA A 685 -27.65 -14.89 -21.00
N LYS A 686 -26.65 -14.36 -20.28
CA LYS A 686 -26.55 -14.47 -18.82
C LYS A 686 -27.70 -13.76 -18.11
N SER A 687 -28.07 -12.56 -18.56
CA SER A 687 -29.19 -11.79 -17.99
C SER A 687 -30.55 -12.49 -18.18
N LYS A 688 -30.75 -13.18 -19.31
CA LYS A 688 -31.99 -13.91 -19.60
C LYS A 688 -32.13 -15.27 -18.90
N GLY A 689 -31.17 -15.65 -18.04
CA GLY A 689 -31.22 -16.90 -17.27
C GLY A 689 -31.04 -18.18 -18.11
N ASN A 690 -30.46 -18.06 -19.30
CA ASN A 690 -30.22 -19.18 -20.23
C ASN A 690 -28.79 -19.76 -20.14
N ALA A 691 -28.09 -19.53 -19.02
CA ALA A 691 -26.73 -20.01 -18.78
C ALA A 691 -26.69 -21.03 -17.64
#